data_AF-A0AA97JQ08-F1
#
_entry.id   AF-A0AA97JQ08-F1
#
_cell.length_a   1.000
_cell.length_b   1.000
_cell.length_c   1.000
_cell.angle_alpha   90.00
_cell.angle_beta   90.00
_cell.angle_gamma   90.00
#
_symmetry.space_group_name_H-M   'P 1'
#
loop_
_entity.id
_entity.type
_entity.pdbx_description
1 polymer ?
#
loop_
_entity_poly.entity_id
_entity_poly.type
_entity_poly.pdbx_seq_one_letter_code
_entity_poly.pdbx_strand_id
1 'polypeptide(L)'
;MMSHTRKPPLVTGISPNEGISWTKVTIRGENLGTGPTDLIGLTICGHNCILTAEWMSASKIVCRVGQAKNDKGDIIVTTRSGGKGTSTVSFKLLKPEKIGILDQSAVWVDEMNYYDMRTDRNKGMPPLSLRPANPLGIEIDKGRFPPKELEALFPGMSADFTSENFSAAWYLIENHSTTSFDQLKMAVMNLKKQANKKNEGSLAYVKGGLSTFFEAQDALSAIHQKLEADGTEKVEGSMTQKLENVLNRASNTADTLFQEVLGRKDKADSTRNALNVLQRFKFLFNLPLNIERNIQKGDYDVVINDYEKAKSLFGKTEVQVFKKYYAEVETRVDALRKLLLDKLLETPSTLHDQKRYIRYLSDLHAEGDPAWQCIGAQHKWILQLMHNCKESYVKEQKGHMLVHSPMLDLDTEVRPSSLGHLSQSASLKRGSSNQSSRDETWRFKAPQQVAFVEKLTKLVVSQLPNFWKLWISYVNGSLFSETAEKSGQMERSKKNARQRQNDFKTMIQQVMKSLVKLIRGALLPFSLGENELREYGGWEMKSELSGQWLPHVIQTIRLSYESLTALEIPNDMLQIIQDLIFDLRVRCIMITLQHTAEDVKRLAEKEDWVVDNEGLTCLPSQFEQCVVHSLQSLKGVVDCKPGETSVFQQQKIQEDVCQLSINIMQVFIDCLEQLSTKPDSDVDTMHLSADVSSPDLFGSIHEDSSLSLERRLLIVLSNCCYLERHTFLNVAEHFEKHGFQGVEKITQVSMDSLKELDQRLFEMYIELKADPIVGSLEPGIYAGYFDWKDCLTPTGVRNYLKEALVHIIAVHAEVFTVSKELVPRVLSRIVEAVAEELSRLMQCVSSFSRNGALQARLEICALRDAVAVFLTSESNSSFKQALEALPQLSSGGDKKLLEELLNTFKSSMQLQLTCFQVASSTMVKT
;
A
#
# COMPACT_ATOMS: atom_id res chain seq x y z
N MET A 1 68.65 -36.54 -36.62
CA MET A 1 68.57 -37.33 -35.37
C MET A 1 67.36 -38.23 -35.45
N MET A 2 67.59 -39.51 -35.12
CA MET A 2 66.73 -40.70 -35.19
C MET A 2 65.23 -40.48 -35.43
N SER A 3 64.74 -40.84 -36.61
CA SER A 3 63.32 -41.07 -36.86
C SER A 3 62.90 -42.33 -36.10
N HIS A 4 62.05 -42.17 -35.08
CA HIS A 4 61.32 -43.27 -34.48
C HIS A 4 60.62 -44.08 -35.59
N THR A 5 61.09 -45.29 -35.84
CA THR A 5 60.43 -46.25 -36.74
C THR A 5 59.04 -46.54 -36.18
N ARG A 6 58.01 -46.06 -36.86
CA ARG A 6 56.61 -46.25 -36.44
C ARG A 6 56.16 -47.67 -36.77
N LYS A 7 55.23 -48.20 -35.96
CA LYS A 7 54.71 -49.56 -36.10
C LYS A 7 54.06 -49.76 -37.48
N PRO A 8 54.20 -50.94 -38.10
CA PRO A 8 53.58 -51.23 -39.40
C PRO A 8 52.05 -51.24 -39.31
N PRO A 9 51.35 -50.97 -40.44
CA PRO A 9 49.89 -51.03 -40.49
C PRO A 9 49.37 -52.43 -40.14
N LEU A 10 48.33 -52.52 -39.32
CA LEU A 10 47.66 -53.77 -38.97
C LEU A 10 46.18 -53.67 -39.32
N VAL A 11 45.71 -54.48 -40.27
CA VAL A 11 44.30 -54.55 -40.64
C VAL A 11 43.59 -55.56 -39.74
N THR A 12 42.58 -55.08 -39.01
CA THR A 12 41.80 -55.87 -38.04
C THR A 12 40.37 -56.14 -38.49
N GLY A 13 39.87 -55.46 -39.53
CA GLY A 13 38.52 -55.67 -40.03
C GLY A 13 38.26 -55.14 -41.43
N ILE A 14 37.31 -55.75 -42.14
CA ILE A 14 36.80 -55.29 -43.43
C ILE A 14 35.26 -55.45 -43.47
N SER A 15 34.56 -54.48 -44.06
CA SER A 15 33.11 -54.52 -44.22
C SER A 15 32.67 -53.98 -45.58
N PRO A 16 31.87 -54.72 -46.37
CA PRO A 16 31.54 -56.15 -46.18
C PRO A 16 32.77 -57.06 -46.34
N ASN A 17 32.72 -58.27 -45.80
CA ASN A 17 33.78 -59.29 -45.90
C ASN A 17 33.70 -60.16 -47.17
N GLU A 18 32.62 -60.05 -47.93
CA GLU A 18 32.43 -60.66 -49.25
C GLU A 18 31.66 -59.75 -50.22
N GLY A 19 31.82 -59.95 -51.53
CA GLY A 19 31.11 -59.19 -52.55
C GLY A 19 31.55 -59.49 -53.99
N ILE A 20 30.85 -58.92 -54.96
CA ILE A 20 31.23 -58.96 -56.39
C ILE A 20 32.24 -57.85 -56.74
N SER A 21 32.85 -57.93 -57.93
CA SER A 21 33.73 -56.88 -58.46
C SER A 21 33.08 -55.49 -58.34
N TRP A 22 33.87 -54.47 -57.97
CA TRP A 22 33.48 -53.07 -57.73
C TRP A 22 32.69 -52.76 -56.44
N THR A 23 32.56 -53.73 -55.53
CA THR A 23 31.98 -53.52 -54.21
C THR A 23 32.81 -52.52 -53.40
N LYS A 24 32.14 -51.53 -52.79
CA LYS A 24 32.76 -50.56 -51.88
C LYS A 24 32.98 -51.21 -50.52
N VAL A 25 34.23 -51.26 -50.07
CA VAL A 25 34.65 -51.88 -48.81
C VAL A 25 35.30 -50.85 -47.88
N THR A 26 35.09 -51.03 -46.58
CA THR A 26 35.72 -50.23 -45.52
C THR A 26 36.69 -51.11 -44.75
N ILE A 27 37.97 -50.74 -44.78
CA ILE A 27 39.07 -51.39 -44.06
C ILE A 27 39.29 -50.67 -42.74
N ARG A 28 39.37 -51.43 -41.64
CA ARG A 28 39.63 -50.96 -40.27
C ARG A 28 40.91 -51.60 -39.73
N GLY A 29 41.68 -50.85 -38.96
CA GLY A 29 42.97 -51.29 -38.46
C GLY A 29 43.65 -50.30 -37.53
N GLU A 30 44.93 -50.55 -37.26
CA GLU A 30 45.82 -49.67 -36.50
C GLU A 30 46.99 -49.24 -37.39
N ASN A 31 47.47 -48.01 -37.21
CA ASN A 31 48.61 -47.45 -37.94
C ASN A 31 48.47 -47.48 -39.47
N LEU A 32 47.26 -47.30 -40.01
CA LEU A 32 46.96 -47.25 -41.45
C LEU A 32 47.43 -45.96 -42.15
N GLY A 33 48.47 -45.32 -41.63
CA GLY A 33 49.10 -44.10 -42.14
C GLY A 33 48.69 -42.84 -41.37
N THR A 34 49.47 -41.77 -41.47
CA THR A 34 49.24 -40.51 -40.75
C THR A 34 48.51 -39.44 -41.57
N GLY A 35 48.24 -39.74 -42.83
CA GLY A 35 47.52 -38.88 -43.76
C GLY A 35 47.38 -39.57 -45.13
N PRO A 36 46.59 -39.00 -46.05
CA PRO A 36 46.37 -39.59 -47.38
C PRO A 36 47.66 -39.73 -48.20
N THR A 37 48.64 -38.84 -48.01
CA THR A 37 49.96 -38.90 -48.68
C THR A 37 50.90 -39.99 -48.13
N ASP A 38 50.55 -40.55 -46.97
CA ASP A 38 51.30 -41.62 -46.31
C ASP A 38 50.88 -43.02 -46.82
N LEU A 39 49.68 -43.16 -47.42
CA LEU A 39 49.21 -44.41 -48.01
C LEU A 39 49.80 -44.59 -49.42
N ILE A 40 50.75 -45.51 -49.58
CA ILE A 40 51.46 -45.73 -50.86
C ILE A 40 51.02 -47.01 -51.58
N GLY A 41 50.33 -47.92 -50.90
CA GLY A 41 49.80 -49.13 -51.53
C GLY A 41 48.63 -49.73 -50.76
N LEU A 42 47.65 -50.22 -51.50
CA LEU A 42 46.53 -51.01 -50.96
C LEU A 42 46.25 -52.16 -51.92
N THR A 43 46.37 -53.40 -51.45
CA THR A 43 46.09 -54.60 -52.25
C THR A 43 45.04 -55.47 -51.56
N ILE A 44 44.00 -55.88 -52.30
CA ILE A 44 42.95 -56.79 -51.83
C ILE A 44 42.89 -57.96 -52.81
N CYS A 45 42.99 -59.21 -52.32
CA CYS A 45 42.97 -60.43 -53.14
C CYS A 45 43.96 -60.42 -54.33
N GLY A 46 45.11 -59.75 -54.15
CA GLY A 46 46.14 -59.62 -55.19
C GLY A 46 45.89 -58.51 -56.23
N HIS A 47 44.83 -57.71 -56.09
CA HIS A 47 44.57 -56.55 -56.96
C HIS A 47 44.90 -55.23 -56.27
N ASN A 48 45.60 -54.35 -56.97
CA ASN A 48 45.96 -53.02 -56.47
C ASN A 48 44.73 -52.09 -56.49
N CYS A 49 44.27 -51.69 -55.31
CA CYS A 49 43.09 -50.86 -55.12
C CYS A 49 43.45 -49.41 -54.72
N ILE A 50 44.72 -48.98 -54.88
CA ILE A 50 45.16 -47.65 -54.45
C ILE A 50 44.42 -46.51 -55.16
N LEU A 51 44.09 -46.68 -56.45
CA LEU A 51 43.42 -45.66 -57.26
C LEU A 51 42.00 -45.37 -56.78
N THR A 52 41.38 -46.33 -56.08
CA THR A 52 40.03 -46.19 -55.52
C THR A 52 40.05 -46.01 -54.01
N ALA A 53 41.25 -45.91 -53.40
CA ALA A 53 41.41 -45.83 -51.96
C ALA A 53 41.34 -44.39 -51.45
N GLU A 54 40.42 -44.16 -50.52
CA GLU A 54 40.28 -42.93 -49.74
C GLU A 54 40.75 -43.21 -48.32
N TRP A 55 41.84 -42.57 -47.92
CA TRP A 55 42.30 -42.58 -46.52
C TRP A 55 41.39 -41.68 -45.69
N MET A 56 40.82 -42.23 -44.61
CA MET A 56 39.90 -41.48 -43.74
C MET A 56 40.56 -41.13 -42.40
N SER A 57 41.31 -42.06 -41.82
CA SER A 57 42.04 -41.87 -40.57
C SER A 57 43.13 -42.92 -40.41
N ALA A 58 43.98 -42.78 -39.38
CA ALA A 58 45.00 -43.77 -39.02
C ALA A 58 44.43 -45.17 -38.67
N SER A 59 43.12 -45.33 -38.61
CA SER A 59 42.43 -46.59 -38.34
C SER A 59 41.40 -46.98 -39.40
N LYS A 60 41.24 -46.21 -40.47
CA LYS A 60 40.18 -46.44 -41.46
C LYS A 60 40.57 -46.00 -42.88
N ILE A 61 40.36 -46.89 -43.84
CA ILE A 61 40.48 -46.64 -45.29
C ILE A 61 39.22 -47.17 -45.97
N VAL A 62 38.75 -46.50 -47.00
CA VAL A 62 37.61 -46.94 -47.82
C VAL A 62 38.07 -47.10 -49.26
N CYS A 63 37.73 -48.20 -49.94
CA CYS A 63 38.06 -48.37 -51.36
C CYS A 63 37.02 -49.21 -52.09
N ARG A 64 37.16 -49.36 -53.41
CA ARG A 64 36.38 -50.33 -54.20
C ARG A 64 37.28 -51.48 -54.64
N VAL A 65 36.81 -52.70 -54.44
CA VAL A 65 37.54 -53.92 -54.82
C VAL A 65 37.53 -54.06 -56.35
N GLY A 66 38.71 -54.10 -56.97
CA GLY A 66 38.84 -54.34 -58.42
C GLY A 66 38.60 -55.80 -58.81
N GLN A 67 38.71 -56.11 -60.11
CA GLN A 67 38.64 -57.50 -60.59
C GLN A 67 39.88 -58.27 -60.11
N ALA A 68 39.73 -59.01 -59.02
CA ALA A 68 40.81 -59.79 -58.42
C ALA A 68 40.93 -61.18 -59.07
N LYS A 69 42.16 -61.68 -59.18
CA LYS A 69 42.45 -63.01 -59.76
C LYS A 69 42.15 -64.16 -58.79
N ASN A 70 42.13 -63.89 -57.49
CA ASN A 70 42.00 -64.90 -56.45
C ASN A 70 40.63 -64.79 -55.74
N ASP A 71 39.99 -65.94 -55.52
CA ASP A 71 38.64 -66.02 -54.94
C ASP A 71 38.62 -65.64 -53.44
N LYS A 72 39.76 -65.72 -52.74
CA LYS A 72 39.97 -65.27 -51.35
C LYS A 72 41.43 -64.82 -51.16
N GLY A 73 41.67 -63.72 -50.44
CA GLY A 73 43.04 -63.27 -50.16
C GLY A 73 43.18 -62.16 -49.12
N ASP A 74 44.44 -61.90 -48.74
CA ASP A 74 44.80 -60.94 -47.70
C ASP A 74 44.65 -59.48 -48.15
N ILE A 75 44.46 -58.60 -47.18
CA ILE A 75 44.33 -57.16 -47.37
C ILE A 75 45.62 -56.49 -46.91
N ILE A 76 46.46 -56.07 -47.85
CA ILE A 76 47.78 -55.52 -47.54
C ILE A 76 47.75 -54.00 -47.71
N VAL A 77 47.93 -53.27 -46.62
CA VAL A 77 48.09 -51.81 -46.58
C VAL A 77 49.58 -51.48 -46.43
N THR A 78 50.13 -50.66 -47.30
CA THR A 78 51.52 -50.21 -47.27
C THR A 78 51.58 -48.70 -47.08
N THR A 79 52.25 -48.24 -46.02
CA THR A 79 52.43 -46.81 -45.72
C THR A 79 53.88 -46.39 -45.87
N ARG A 80 54.13 -45.12 -46.17
CA ARG A 80 55.48 -44.54 -46.26
C ARG A 80 56.15 -44.50 -44.88
N SER A 81 55.38 -44.23 -43.82
CA SER A 81 55.87 -44.10 -42.45
C SER A 81 56.04 -45.44 -41.69
N GLY A 82 55.20 -46.44 -41.97
CA GLY A 82 55.16 -47.73 -41.25
C GLY A 82 55.53 -48.94 -42.11
N GLY A 83 55.72 -48.78 -43.41
CA GLY A 83 56.07 -49.88 -44.32
C GLY A 83 54.88 -50.78 -44.66
N LYS A 84 55.17 -52.04 -45.04
CA LYS A 84 54.16 -53.03 -45.46
C LYS A 84 53.45 -53.61 -44.24
N GLY A 85 52.14 -53.47 -44.21
CA GLY A 85 51.28 -53.95 -43.14
C GLY A 85 50.87 -55.41 -43.26
N THR A 86 50.23 -55.91 -42.20
CA THR A 86 49.68 -57.27 -42.11
C THR A 86 48.17 -57.22 -41.90
N SER A 87 47.46 -58.30 -42.23
CA SER A 87 46.01 -58.42 -42.02
C SER A 87 45.68 -59.66 -41.23
N THR A 88 44.72 -59.53 -40.32
CA THR A 88 44.09 -60.65 -39.60
C THR A 88 42.80 -61.13 -40.28
N VAL A 89 42.34 -60.41 -41.32
CA VAL A 89 41.10 -60.68 -42.05
C VAL A 89 41.35 -60.78 -43.56
N SER A 90 40.49 -61.54 -44.24
CA SER A 90 40.53 -61.75 -45.70
C SER A 90 39.22 -61.35 -46.35
N PHE A 91 39.25 -60.92 -47.61
CA PHE A 91 38.04 -60.66 -48.42
C PHE A 91 37.75 -61.85 -49.37
N LYS A 92 36.47 -62.15 -49.63
CA LYS A 92 36.04 -63.20 -50.57
C LYS A 92 35.31 -62.60 -51.79
N LEU A 93 35.78 -62.90 -53.00
CA LEU A 93 35.19 -62.42 -54.25
C LEU A 93 34.18 -63.44 -54.80
N LEU A 94 32.94 -63.02 -55.02
CA LEU A 94 31.87 -63.87 -55.58
C LEU A 94 31.88 -63.78 -57.12
N LYS A 95 31.92 -64.93 -57.81
CA LYS A 95 31.80 -65.02 -59.28
C LYS A 95 30.32 -64.97 -59.69
N PRO A 96 29.93 -64.21 -60.73
CA PRO A 96 28.56 -64.24 -61.25
C PRO A 96 28.29 -65.57 -61.99
N GLU A 97 27.19 -66.26 -61.67
CA GLU A 97 26.70 -67.46 -62.38
C GLU A 97 26.06 -67.12 -63.74
N LYS A 98 26.19 -68.01 -64.74
CA LYS A 98 25.50 -67.89 -66.04
C LYS A 98 24.10 -68.51 -65.94
N ILE A 99 23.07 -67.71 -66.19
CA ILE A 99 21.63 -68.08 -66.11
C ILE A 99 21.18 -68.73 -67.42
N GLY A 100 20.42 -69.83 -67.37
CA GLY A 100 19.90 -70.54 -68.56
C GLY A 100 18.65 -69.89 -69.16
N ILE A 101 18.29 -70.26 -70.41
CA ILE A 101 17.18 -69.67 -71.19
C ILE A 101 15.80 -69.83 -70.50
N LEU A 102 15.67 -70.79 -69.59
CA LEU A 102 14.44 -71.09 -68.85
C LEU A 102 14.46 -70.58 -67.39
N ASP A 103 15.55 -69.97 -66.95
CA ASP A 103 15.70 -69.49 -65.57
C ASP A 103 15.31 -68.01 -65.45
N GLN A 104 14.46 -67.69 -64.47
CA GLN A 104 13.96 -66.33 -64.27
C GLN A 104 15.08 -65.42 -63.71
N SER A 105 15.34 -64.30 -64.40
CA SER A 105 16.26 -63.25 -63.95
C SER A 105 15.50 -61.99 -63.55
N ALA A 106 15.85 -61.42 -62.40
CA ALA A 106 15.31 -60.15 -61.91
C ALA A 106 15.98 -58.91 -62.55
N VAL A 107 16.94 -59.12 -63.46
CA VAL A 107 17.66 -58.07 -64.20
C VAL A 107 17.63 -58.42 -65.69
N TRP A 108 17.33 -57.43 -66.54
CA TRP A 108 17.23 -57.58 -67.99
C TRP A 108 18.59 -58.00 -68.59
N VAL A 109 18.61 -59.05 -69.40
CA VAL A 109 19.81 -59.62 -70.05
C VAL A 109 19.77 -59.25 -71.54
N ASP A 110 20.88 -58.79 -72.10
CA ASP A 110 20.96 -58.35 -73.50
C ASP A 110 20.97 -59.55 -74.46
N GLU A 111 19.90 -59.73 -75.25
CA GLU A 111 19.58 -60.96 -76.00
C GLU A 111 20.28 -61.07 -77.39
N MET A 112 21.14 -60.13 -77.77
CA MET A 112 21.68 -60.02 -79.14
C MET A 112 22.73 -61.08 -79.58
N ASN A 113 23.11 -62.05 -78.74
CA ASN A 113 24.18 -63.00 -79.06
C ASN A 113 23.72 -64.43 -79.43
N TYR A 114 22.43 -64.67 -79.72
CA TYR A 114 21.92 -66.03 -79.95
C TYR A 114 21.85 -66.53 -81.42
N TYR A 115 22.10 -65.68 -82.43
CA TYR A 115 21.85 -66.02 -83.85
C TYR A 115 23.09 -65.94 -84.77
N ASP A 116 24.11 -66.77 -84.55
CA ASP A 116 25.18 -66.97 -85.55
C ASP A 116 25.35 -68.47 -85.90
N MET A 117 24.49 -68.97 -86.80
CA MET A 117 24.42 -70.39 -87.23
C MET A 117 25.20 -70.69 -88.53
N ARG A 118 26.33 -70.02 -88.79
CA ARG A 118 27.10 -70.21 -90.03
C ARG A 118 28.04 -71.44 -90.08
N THR A 119 28.05 -72.31 -89.06
CA THR A 119 29.10 -73.35 -88.95
C THR A 119 28.64 -74.78 -88.72
N ASP A 120 27.34 -75.09 -88.69
CA ASP A 120 26.90 -76.44 -88.31
C ASP A 120 26.14 -77.19 -89.43
N ARG A 121 26.91 -77.84 -90.32
CA ARG A 121 26.41 -78.63 -91.47
C ARG A 121 26.15 -80.12 -91.13
N ASN A 122 26.15 -80.51 -89.86
CA ASN A 122 26.04 -81.91 -89.42
C ASN A 122 24.81 -82.21 -88.55
N LYS A 123 23.62 -81.74 -88.95
CA LYS A 123 22.34 -82.29 -88.46
C LYS A 123 21.42 -82.66 -89.62
N GLY A 124 20.77 -83.81 -89.46
CA GLY A 124 20.04 -84.55 -90.49
C GLY A 124 19.03 -83.74 -91.29
N MET A 125 18.93 -84.08 -92.57
CA MET A 125 18.12 -83.40 -93.58
C MET A 125 16.62 -83.51 -93.31
N PRO A 126 15.86 -82.39 -93.43
CA PRO A 126 14.40 -82.41 -93.53
C PRO A 126 13.92 -82.96 -94.89
N PRO A 127 12.69 -83.51 -94.99
CA PRO A 127 12.19 -84.27 -96.14
C PRO A 127 11.93 -83.46 -97.42
N LEU A 128 12.24 -82.16 -97.42
CA LEU A 128 11.89 -81.22 -98.49
C LEU A 128 13.10 -80.43 -99.03
N SER A 129 14.32 -80.90 -98.78
CA SER A 129 15.51 -80.32 -99.40
C SER A 129 15.64 -80.78 -100.86
N LEU A 130 15.10 -79.98 -101.79
CA LEU A 130 15.36 -80.07 -103.22
C LEU A 130 16.78 -79.60 -103.55
N ARG A 131 17.80 -80.36 -103.14
CA ARG A 131 19.15 -80.22 -103.72
C ARG A 131 19.41 -81.36 -104.73
N PRO A 132 19.69 -81.06 -106.01
CA PRO A 132 19.99 -82.10 -106.99
C PRO A 132 21.28 -82.85 -106.63
N ALA A 133 21.24 -84.18 -106.68
CA ALA A 133 22.42 -85.04 -106.53
C ALA A 133 23.42 -84.83 -107.68
N ASN A 134 24.72 -84.97 -107.38
CA ASN A 134 25.87 -84.78 -108.28
C ASN A 134 25.60 -85.20 -109.75
N PRO A 135 25.47 -84.25 -110.70
CA PRO A 135 24.98 -84.52 -112.05
C PRO A 135 25.99 -85.26 -112.95
N LEU A 136 27.29 -85.26 -112.61
CA LEU A 136 28.31 -85.94 -113.41
C LEU A 136 28.48 -87.43 -113.03
N GLY A 137 27.92 -87.86 -111.90
CA GLY A 137 27.94 -89.27 -111.47
C GLY A 137 29.33 -89.85 -111.21
N ILE A 138 30.35 -88.99 -111.07
CA ILE A 138 31.73 -89.34 -110.70
C ILE A 138 31.99 -88.80 -109.31
N GLU A 139 32.67 -89.56 -108.46
CA GLU A 139 33.04 -89.12 -107.10
C GLU A 139 33.84 -87.81 -107.16
N ILE A 140 33.45 -86.86 -106.29
CA ILE A 140 34.10 -85.55 -106.20
C ILE A 140 35.39 -85.73 -105.41
N ASP A 141 36.52 -85.44 -106.05
CA ASP A 141 37.83 -85.52 -105.42
C ASP A 141 38.20 -84.15 -104.86
N LYS A 142 38.57 -84.07 -103.58
CA LYS A 142 38.86 -82.79 -102.90
C LYS A 142 40.23 -82.25 -103.33
N GLY A 143 40.27 -81.62 -104.51
CA GLY A 143 41.46 -80.95 -105.04
C GLY A 143 41.82 -79.69 -104.25
N ARG A 144 43.10 -79.59 -103.84
CA ARG A 144 43.72 -78.53 -103.02
C ARG A 144 43.87 -77.17 -103.75
N PHE A 145 42.82 -76.59 -104.33
CA PHE A 145 42.89 -75.21 -104.84
C PHE A 145 42.25 -74.23 -103.84
N PRO A 146 43.00 -73.26 -103.28
CA PRO A 146 42.43 -72.28 -102.37
C PRO A 146 41.37 -71.41 -103.08
N PRO A 147 40.17 -71.20 -102.49
CA PRO A 147 39.08 -70.46 -103.15
C PRO A 147 39.45 -69.01 -103.49
N LYS A 148 40.41 -68.41 -102.77
CA LYS A 148 40.92 -67.05 -103.05
C LYS A 148 41.72 -66.93 -104.35
N GLU A 149 42.31 -68.00 -104.87
CA GLU A 149 43.03 -67.98 -106.15
C GLU A 149 42.09 -68.23 -107.35
N LEU A 150 40.98 -68.94 -107.13
CA LEU A 150 39.93 -69.17 -108.13
C LEU A 150 39.06 -67.91 -108.35
N GLU A 151 38.77 -67.15 -107.29
CA GLU A 151 38.12 -65.82 -107.40
C GLU A 151 38.97 -64.80 -108.16
N ALA A 152 40.31 -64.95 -108.18
CA ALA A 152 41.21 -64.10 -108.96
C ALA A 152 41.24 -64.49 -110.46
N LEU A 153 41.09 -65.77 -110.79
CA LEU A 153 41.09 -66.28 -112.18
C LEU A 153 39.70 -66.15 -112.86
N PHE A 154 38.61 -66.18 -112.09
CA PHE A 154 37.24 -66.01 -112.59
C PHE A 154 36.44 -65.00 -111.75
N PRO A 155 36.69 -63.68 -111.88
CA PRO A 155 36.01 -62.67 -111.07
C PRO A 155 34.48 -62.70 -111.28
N GLY A 156 33.72 -62.81 -110.19
CA GLY A 156 32.25 -62.72 -110.20
C GLY A 156 31.48 -63.96 -110.68
N MET A 157 32.20 -65.05 -110.99
CA MET A 157 31.59 -66.34 -111.33
C MET A 157 31.41 -67.22 -110.08
N SER A 158 30.62 -68.30 -110.18
CA SER A 158 30.40 -69.24 -109.09
C SER A 158 30.44 -70.69 -109.57
N ALA A 159 30.85 -71.61 -108.69
CA ALA A 159 30.74 -73.06 -108.89
C ALA A 159 29.35 -73.61 -108.52
N ASP A 160 28.44 -72.79 -107.97
CA ASP A 160 27.12 -73.25 -107.54
C ASP A 160 26.10 -73.28 -108.69
N PHE A 161 25.46 -74.43 -108.92
CA PHE A 161 24.48 -74.65 -110.00
C PHE A 161 23.23 -73.77 -109.90
N THR A 162 22.92 -73.25 -108.71
CA THR A 162 21.77 -72.37 -108.49
C THR A 162 22.10 -70.89 -108.64
N SER A 163 23.36 -70.54 -108.90
CA SER A 163 23.77 -69.17 -109.17
C SER A 163 23.62 -68.83 -110.65
N GLU A 164 23.10 -67.65 -110.97
CA GLU A 164 22.99 -67.15 -112.35
C GLU A 164 24.36 -66.98 -113.03
N ASN A 165 25.44 -66.83 -112.27
CA ASN A 165 26.81 -66.63 -112.76
C ASN A 165 27.63 -67.95 -112.77
N PHE A 166 26.99 -69.08 -113.01
CA PHE A 166 27.63 -70.40 -112.97
C PHE A 166 28.71 -70.58 -114.07
N SER A 167 29.90 -71.03 -113.67
CA SER A 167 30.97 -71.42 -114.60
C SER A 167 31.23 -72.93 -114.54
N ALA A 168 30.97 -73.63 -115.64
CA ALA A 168 31.26 -75.05 -115.76
C ALA A 168 32.77 -75.35 -115.64
N ALA A 169 33.63 -74.43 -116.09
CA ALA A 169 35.08 -74.56 -115.98
C ALA A 169 35.55 -74.45 -114.52
N TRP A 170 35.01 -73.50 -113.75
CA TRP A 170 35.28 -73.40 -112.31
C TRP A 170 34.83 -74.68 -111.61
N TYR A 171 33.58 -75.12 -111.86
CA TYR A 171 33.04 -76.32 -111.22
C TYR A 171 33.91 -77.57 -111.46
N LEU A 172 34.46 -77.76 -112.66
CA LEU A 172 35.33 -78.89 -112.97
C LEU A 172 36.73 -78.75 -112.32
N ILE A 173 37.29 -77.55 -112.22
CA ILE A 173 38.59 -77.34 -111.57
C ILE A 173 38.48 -77.58 -110.05
N GLU A 174 37.42 -77.05 -109.42
CA GLU A 174 37.23 -77.17 -107.99
C GLU A 174 36.90 -78.62 -107.56
N ASN A 175 36.05 -79.32 -108.31
CA ASN A 175 35.51 -80.63 -107.90
C ASN A 175 36.11 -81.83 -108.64
N HIS A 176 36.76 -81.63 -109.79
CA HIS A 176 37.21 -82.72 -110.68
C HIS A 176 38.61 -82.49 -111.28
N SER A 177 39.47 -81.69 -110.66
CA SER A 177 40.81 -81.33 -111.19
C SER A 177 41.76 -82.52 -111.44
N THR A 178 41.56 -83.66 -110.76
CA THR A 178 42.39 -84.87 -110.88
C THR A 178 41.77 -85.96 -111.78
N THR A 179 40.59 -85.71 -112.36
CA THR A 179 39.81 -86.72 -113.09
C THR A 179 40.39 -87.01 -114.48
N SER A 180 40.54 -88.29 -114.86
CA SER A 180 41.12 -88.66 -116.16
C SER A 180 40.17 -88.39 -117.33
N PHE A 181 40.71 -88.21 -118.54
CA PHE A 181 39.92 -87.89 -119.73
C PHE A 181 38.86 -88.96 -120.06
N ASP A 182 39.19 -90.25 -119.89
CA ASP A 182 38.23 -91.33 -120.14
C ASP A 182 37.06 -91.31 -119.14
N GLN A 183 37.31 -90.93 -117.88
CA GLN A 183 36.25 -90.77 -116.89
C GLN A 183 35.33 -89.58 -117.23
N LEU A 184 35.89 -88.44 -117.65
CA LEU A 184 35.09 -87.30 -118.12
C LEU A 184 34.22 -87.64 -119.34
N LYS A 185 34.73 -88.51 -120.24
CA LYS A 185 33.97 -89.00 -121.40
C LYS A 185 32.76 -89.85 -120.98
N MET A 186 32.91 -90.68 -119.93
CA MET A 186 31.79 -91.40 -119.32
C MET A 186 30.80 -90.45 -118.61
N ALA A 187 31.29 -89.40 -117.95
CA ALA A 187 30.45 -88.37 -117.33
C ALA A 187 29.48 -87.75 -118.33
N VAL A 188 29.96 -87.44 -119.54
CA VAL A 188 29.13 -86.88 -120.62
C VAL A 188 28.05 -87.86 -121.07
N MET A 189 28.34 -89.17 -121.14
CA MET A 189 27.31 -90.16 -121.48
C MET A 189 26.25 -90.30 -120.38
N ASN A 190 26.65 -90.22 -119.10
CA ASN A 190 25.70 -90.22 -117.98
C ASN A 190 24.84 -88.95 -117.95
N LEU A 191 25.42 -87.78 -118.22
CA LEU A 191 24.68 -86.52 -118.30
C LEU A 191 23.61 -86.58 -119.40
N LYS A 192 23.95 -87.11 -120.58
CA LYS A 192 22.97 -87.34 -121.66
C LYS A 192 21.87 -88.33 -121.27
N LYS A 193 22.21 -89.40 -120.52
CA LYS A 193 21.23 -90.39 -120.04
C LYS A 193 20.29 -89.82 -118.97
N GLN A 194 20.77 -88.94 -118.10
CA GLN A 194 19.91 -88.24 -117.12
C GLN A 194 19.01 -87.19 -117.79
N ALA A 195 19.51 -86.46 -118.79
CA ALA A 195 18.70 -85.50 -119.52
C ALA A 195 17.49 -86.16 -120.23
N ASN A 196 17.68 -87.35 -120.82
CA ASN A 196 16.59 -88.08 -121.49
C ASN A 196 15.61 -88.79 -120.53
N LYS A 197 15.99 -89.07 -119.27
CA LYS A 197 15.09 -89.66 -118.26
C LYS A 197 13.98 -88.72 -117.76
N LYS A 198 14.08 -87.40 -118.00
CA LYS A 198 13.06 -86.43 -117.58
C LYS A 198 11.77 -86.46 -118.41
N ASN A 199 11.75 -87.06 -119.61
CA ASN A 199 10.57 -87.01 -120.49
C ASN A 199 9.58 -88.17 -120.33
N GLU A 200 9.94 -89.31 -119.71
CA GLU A 200 9.03 -90.47 -119.59
C GLU A 200 8.51 -90.75 -118.16
N GLY A 201 8.98 -90.01 -117.14
CA GLY A 201 8.64 -90.25 -115.73
C GLY A 201 7.52 -89.38 -115.13
N SER A 202 7.06 -88.34 -115.82
CA SER A 202 6.21 -87.29 -115.20
C SER A 202 4.75 -87.69 -114.91
N LEU A 203 4.23 -88.78 -115.47
CA LEU A 203 2.83 -89.16 -115.21
C LEU A 203 2.64 -90.04 -113.95
N ALA A 204 3.70 -90.67 -113.44
CA ALA A 204 3.60 -91.59 -112.31
C ALA A 204 3.66 -90.90 -110.94
N TYR A 205 4.28 -89.72 -110.83
CA TYR A 205 4.44 -88.97 -109.57
C TYR A 205 3.17 -88.18 -109.15
N VAL A 206 2.20 -87.97 -110.05
CA VAL A 206 0.99 -87.19 -109.76
C VAL A 206 -0.12 -88.03 -109.09
N LYS A 207 -0.07 -89.36 -109.17
CA LYS A 207 -1.13 -90.23 -108.59
C LYS A 207 -1.10 -90.38 -107.07
N GLY A 208 0.03 -90.09 -106.41
CA GLY A 208 0.20 -90.32 -104.97
C GLY A 208 0.00 -89.10 -104.05
N GLY A 209 -0.11 -87.88 -104.61
CA GLY A 209 -0.11 -86.61 -103.84
C GLY A 209 -1.25 -85.65 -104.18
N LEU A 210 -2.33 -86.15 -104.79
CA LEU A 210 -3.50 -85.32 -105.14
C LEU A 210 -4.20 -84.75 -103.89
N SER A 211 -4.23 -85.49 -102.77
CA SER A 211 -4.89 -85.02 -101.55
C SER A 211 -4.22 -83.79 -100.95
N THR A 212 -2.88 -83.74 -100.92
CA THR A 212 -2.13 -82.59 -100.43
C THR A 212 -2.23 -81.37 -101.34
N PHE A 213 -2.44 -81.56 -102.65
CA PHE A 213 -2.75 -80.45 -103.56
C PHE A 213 -4.14 -79.87 -103.30
N PHE A 214 -5.15 -80.71 -103.09
CA PHE A 214 -6.49 -80.23 -102.73
C PHE A 214 -6.51 -79.57 -101.35
N GLU A 215 -5.81 -80.12 -100.35
CA GLU A 215 -5.68 -79.48 -99.04
C GLU A 215 -4.97 -78.13 -99.10
N ALA A 216 -3.91 -78.00 -99.90
CA ALA A 216 -3.22 -76.73 -100.09
C ALA A 216 -4.11 -75.70 -100.82
N GLN A 217 -4.91 -76.15 -101.80
CA GLN A 217 -5.86 -75.30 -102.51
C GLN A 217 -7.05 -74.87 -101.64
N ASP A 218 -7.55 -75.76 -100.79
CA ASP A 218 -8.59 -75.45 -99.81
C ASP A 218 -8.06 -74.48 -98.76
N ALA A 219 -6.81 -74.66 -98.28
CA ALA A 219 -6.17 -73.73 -97.36
C ALA A 219 -5.94 -72.34 -97.99
N LEU A 220 -5.48 -72.29 -99.25
CA LEU A 220 -5.35 -71.05 -100.01
C LEU A 220 -6.70 -70.38 -100.24
N SER A 221 -7.75 -71.15 -100.54
CA SER A 221 -9.11 -70.62 -100.70
C SER A 221 -9.68 -70.11 -99.37
N ALA A 222 -9.41 -70.79 -98.25
CA ALA A 222 -9.82 -70.34 -96.92
C ALA A 222 -9.09 -69.06 -96.50
N ILE A 223 -7.80 -68.91 -96.84
CA ILE A 223 -7.04 -67.67 -96.62
C ILE A 223 -7.60 -66.56 -97.50
N HIS A 224 -7.88 -66.82 -98.78
CA HIS A 224 -8.46 -65.85 -99.69
C HIS A 224 -9.85 -65.40 -99.23
N GLN A 225 -10.69 -66.33 -98.75
CA GLN A 225 -12.01 -66.02 -98.21
C GLN A 225 -11.94 -65.24 -96.89
N LYS A 226 -10.95 -65.51 -96.04
CA LYS A 226 -10.68 -64.67 -94.85
C LYS A 226 -10.15 -63.29 -95.22
N LEU A 227 -9.34 -63.18 -96.26
CA LEU A 227 -8.85 -61.89 -96.76
C LEU A 227 -10.00 -61.05 -97.33
N GLU A 228 -10.89 -61.66 -98.12
CA GLU A 228 -12.12 -61.04 -98.64
C GLU A 228 -13.08 -60.64 -97.52
N ALA A 229 -13.24 -61.49 -96.49
CA ALA A 229 -14.06 -61.19 -95.31
C ALA A 229 -13.46 -60.07 -94.43
N ASP A 230 -12.13 -59.96 -94.35
CA ASP A 230 -11.42 -58.93 -93.59
C ASP A 230 -11.10 -57.66 -94.41
N GLY A 231 -11.49 -57.59 -95.69
CA GLY A 231 -11.66 -56.34 -96.43
C GLY A 231 -11.34 -56.47 -97.91
N THR A 232 -12.20 -55.94 -98.80
CA THR A 232 -11.72 -54.81 -99.63
C THR A 232 -12.75 -53.83 -100.21
N GLU A 233 -14.02 -53.72 -99.78
CA GLU A 233 -14.94 -52.81 -100.52
C GLU A 233 -15.85 -51.81 -99.76
N LYS A 234 -15.85 -51.65 -98.42
CA LYS A 234 -16.82 -50.70 -97.78
C LYS A 234 -16.38 -49.77 -96.65
N VAL A 235 -15.10 -49.63 -96.31
CA VAL A 235 -14.69 -48.60 -95.33
C VAL A 235 -13.41 -47.91 -95.77
N GLU A 236 -13.50 -46.62 -96.09
CA GLU A 236 -12.34 -45.73 -96.23
C GLU A 236 -11.57 -45.67 -94.90
N GLY A 237 -10.40 -46.33 -94.84
CA GLY A 237 -9.46 -46.21 -93.70
C GLY A 237 -8.45 -47.35 -93.60
N SER A 238 -7.18 -47.02 -93.37
CA SER A 238 -6.07 -47.98 -93.20
C SER A 238 -6.28 -48.94 -92.01
N MET A 239 -5.88 -50.20 -92.14
CA MET A 239 -5.92 -51.22 -91.06
C MET A 239 -5.32 -50.77 -89.71
N THR A 240 -4.39 -49.80 -89.73
CA THR A 240 -3.70 -49.29 -88.52
C THR A 240 -4.49 -48.24 -87.73
N GLN A 241 -5.61 -47.74 -88.25
CA GLN A 241 -6.32 -46.61 -87.64
C GLN A 241 -6.95 -46.95 -86.27
N LYS A 242 -7.33 -48.21 -86.04
CA LYS A 242 -7.72 -48.70 -84.70
C LYS A 242 -6.56 -48.66 -83.71
N LEU A 243 -5.35 -49.00 -84.15
CA LEU A 243 -4.15 -48.98 -83.30
C LEU A 243 -3.76 -47.54 -82.97
N GLU A 244 -3.80 -46.64 -83.95
CA GLU A 244 -3.53 -45.22 -83.77
C GLU A 244 -4.52 -44.56 -82.80
N ASN A 245 -5.81 -44.89 -82.91
CA ASN A 245 -6.82 -44.43 -81.96
C ASN A 245 -6.61 -44.93 -80.53
N VAL A 246 -6.13 -46.17 -80.36
CA VAL A 246 -5.80 -46.74 -79.04
C VAL A 246 -4.53 -46.09 -78.48
N LEU A 247 -3.52 -45.85 -79.31
CA LEU A 247 -2.27 -45.21 -78.91
C LEU A 247 -2.48 -43.75 -78.49
N ASN A 248 -3.26 -42.99 -79.27
CA ASN A 248 -3.62 -41.62 -78.95
C ASN A 248 -4.50 -41.54 -77.68
N ARG A 249 -5.41 -42.50 -77.46
CA ARG A 249 -6.13 -42.60 -76.19
C ARG A 249 -5.18 -42.90 -75.03
N ALA A 250 -4.24 -43.82 -75.19
CA ALA A 250 -3.27 -44.15 -74.14
C ALA A 250 -2.39 -42.94 -73.78
N SER A 251 -1.91 -42.19 -74.78
CA SER A 251 -1.13 -40.96 -74.60
C SER A 251 -1.94 -39.88 -73.87
N ASN A 252 -3.17 -39.59 -74.33
CA ASN A 252 -4.03 -38.60 -73.69
C ASN A 252 -4.39 -39.00 -72.24
N THR A 253 -4.57 -40.30 -71.98
CA THR A 253 -4.83 -40.83 -70.63
C THR A 253 -3.57 -40.72 -69.74
N ALA A 254 -2.38 -40.94 -70.30
CA ALA A 254 -1.12 -40.74 -69.59
C ALA A 254 -0.90 -39.27 -69.24
N ASP A 255 -1.16 -38.34 -70.16
CA ASP A 255 -1.04 -36.89 -69.91
C ASP A 255 -2.02 -36.42 -68.83
N THR A 256 -3.26 -36.93 -68.83
CA THR A 256 -4.22 -36.64 -67.75
C THR A 256 -3.76 -37.22 -66.40
N LEU A 257 -3.25 -38.46 -66.37
CA LEU A 257 -2.70 -39.06 -65.15
C LEU A 257 -1.46 -38.29 -64.65
N PHE A 258 -0.56 -37.84 -65.53
CA PHE A 258 0.61 -37.05 -65.15
C PHE A 258 0.22 -35.66 -64.65
N GLN A 259 -0.74 -34.98 -65.29
CA GLN A 259 -1.32 -33.72 -64.78
C GLN A 259 -1.91 -33.91 -63.38
N GLU A 260 -2.67 -34.99 -63.15
CA GLU A 260 -3.20 -35.30 -61.83
C GLU A 260 -2.10 -35.58 -60.80
N VAL A 261 -1.06 -36.32 -61.16
CA VAL A 261 0.05 -36.67 -60.26
C VAL A 261 0.90 -35.43 -59.93
N LEU A 262 1.19 -34.58 -60.91
CA LEU A 262 1.88 -33.31 -60.72
C LEU A 262 1.04 -32.37 -59.85
N GLY A 263 -0.26 -32.26 -60.12
CA GLY A 263 -1.19 -31.51 -59.28
C GLY A 263 -1.25 -32.04 -57.84
N ARG A 264 -1.23 -33.36 -57.64
CA ARG A 264 -1.14 -33.97 -56.30
C ARG A 264 0.19 -33.68 -55.62
N LYS A 265 1.31 -33.69 -56.35
CA LYS A 265 2.64 -33.34 -55.84
C LYS A 265 2.72 -31.86 -55.44
N ASP A 266 2.27 -30.94 -56.29
CA ASP A 266 2.26 -29.51 -55.98
C ASP A 266 1.38 -29.20 -54.77
N LYS A 267 0.23 -29.88 -54.66
CA LYS A 267 -0.64 -29.78 -53.48
C LYS A 267 0.04 -30.33 -52.22
N ALA A 268 0.75 -31.46 -52.32
CA ALA A 268 1.51 -32.03 -51.22
C ALA A 268 2.68 -31.14 -50.80
N ASP A 269 3.44 -30.59 -51.74
CA ASP A 269 4.58 -29.70 -51.50
C ASP A 269 4.12 -28.35 -50.93
N SER A 270 3.02 -27.79 -51.43
CA SER A 270 2.36 -26.61 -50.85
C SER A 270 1.90 -26.87 -49.42
N THR A 271 1.27 -28.03 -49.16
CA THR A 271 0.87 -28.44 -47.80
C THR A 271 2.08 -28.59 -46.89
N ARG A 272 3.18 -29.16 -47.40
CA ARG A 272 4.44 -29.35 -46.65
C ARG A 272 5.11 -28.02 -46.33
N ASN A 273 5.09 -27.07 -47.26
CA ASN A 273 5.60 -25.72 -47.06
C ASN A 273 4.77 -24.95 -46.03
N ALA A 274 3.44 -25.00 -46.15
CA ALA A 274 2.53 -24.42 -45.15
C ALA A 274 2.75 -25.02 -43.75
N LEU A 275 2.92 -26.34 -43.65
CA LEU A 275 3.23 -27.02 -42.39
C LEU A 275 4.57 -26.56 -41.81
N ASN A 276 5.59 -26.38 -42.65
CA ASN A 276 6.91 -25.91 -42.23
C ASN A 276 6.85 -24.45 -41.70
N VAL A 277 6.11 -23.57 -42.39
CA VAL A 277 5.87 -22.19 -41.92
C VAL A 277 5.12 -22.20 -40.57
N LEU A 278 4.08 -23.03 -40.43
CA LEU A 278 3.35 -23.18 -39.16
C LEU A 278 4.22 -23.73 -38.04
N GLN A 279 5.13 -24.67 -38.32
CA GLN A 279 6.06 -25.23 -37.33
C GLN A 279 7.14 -24.23 -36.92
N ARG A 280 7.73 -23.52 -37.88
CA ARG A 280 8.81 -22.55 -37.65
C ARG A 280 8.33 -21.30 -36.91
N PHE A 281 7.11 -20.84 -37.19
CA PHE A 281 6.50 -19.67 -36.55
C PHE A 281 5.39 -20.04 -35.56
N LYS A 282 5.41 -21.29 -35.04
CA LYS A 282 4.46 -21.81 -34.04
C LYS A 282 4.33 -20.90 -32.82
N PHE A 283 5.41 -20.23 -32.42
CA PHE A 283 5.41 -19.26 -31.33
C PHE A 283 4.46 -18.09 -31.62
N LEU A 284 4.61 -17.40 -32.76
CA LEU A 284 3.80 -16.23 -33.12
C LEU A 284 2.31 -16.57 -33.26
N PHE A 285 1.99 -17.71 -33.88
CA PHE A 285 0.59 -18.11 -34.08
C PHE A 285 -0.12 -18.55 -32.81
N ASN A 286 0.60 -19.16 -31.85
CA ASN A 286 0.04 -19.54 -30.56
C ASN A 286 0.12 -18.42 -29.51
N LEU A 287 0.84 -17.34 -29.80
CA LEU A 287 1.07 -16.26 -28.85
C LEU A 287 -0.23 -15.60 -28.34
N PRO A 288 -1.23 -15.25 -29.18
CA PRO A 288 -2.49 -14.68 -28.69
C PRO A 288 -3.20 -15.58 -27.65
N LEU A 289 -3.24 -16.89 -27.90
CA LEU A 289 -3.85 -17.87 -26.99
C LEU A 289 -3.05 -18.03 -25.69
N ASN A 290 -1.72 -18.01 -25.78
CA ASN A 290 -0.86 -18.08 -24.60
C ASN A 290 -0.96 -16.82 -23.74
N ILE A 291 -1.03 -15.64 -24.36
CA ILE A 291 -1.27 -14.37 -23.69
C ILE A 291 -2.59 -14.45 -22.92
N GLU A 292 -3.69 -14.84 -23.58
CA GLU A 292 -5.00 -14.93 -22.94
C GLU A 292 -5.02 -15.93 -21.78
N ARG A 293 -4.39 -17.10 -21.94
CA ARG A 293 -4.26 -18.10 -20.88
C ARG A 293 -3.42 -17.60 -19.69
N ASN A 294 -2.32 -16.89 -19.95
CA ASN A 294 -1.45 -16.36 -18.90
C ASN A 294 -2.09 -15.16 -18.18
N ILE A 295 -2.86 -14.34 -18.89
CA ILE A 295 -3.69 -13.27 -18.30
C ILE A 295 -4.72 -13.87 -17.33
N GLN A 296 -5.39 -14.96 -17.71
CA GLN A 296 -6.35 -15.65 -16.84
C GLN A 296 -5.70 -16.26 -15.59
N LYS A 297 -4.43 -16.69 -15.68
CA LYS A 297 -3.65 -17.21 -14.55
C LYS A 297 -3.06 -16.12 -13.65
N GLY A 298 -2.97 -14.88 -14.13
CA GLY A 298 -2.32 -13.77 -13.43
C GLY A 298 -0.80 -13.70 -13.60
N ASP A 299 -0.23 -14.50 -14.50
CA ASP A 299 1.22 -14.56 -14.77
C ASP A 299 1.64 -13.48 -15.78
N TYR A 300 1.53 -12.21 -15.38
CA TYR A 300 1.78 -11.07 -16.26
C TYR A 300 3.26 -10.95 -16.71
N ASP A 301 4.22 -11.38 -15.89
CA ASP A 301 5.65 -11.38 -16.24
C ASP A 301 5.95 -12.21 -17.50
N VAL A 302 5.28 -13.36 -17.65
CA VAL A 302 5.46 -14.25 -18.81
C VAL A 302 4.90 -13.57 -20.07
N VAL A 303 3.75 -12.90 -19.94
CA VAL A 303 3.12 -12.17 -21.05
C VAL A 303 4.01 -11.03 -21.54
N ILE A 304 4.61 -10.27 -20.63
CA ILE A 304 5.52 -9.17 -20.96
C ILE A 304 6.74 -9.68 -21.71
N ASN A 305 7.41 -10.72 -21.20
CA ASN A 305 8.58 -11.32 -21.83
C ASN A 305 8.27 -11.89 -23.23
N ASP A 306 7.14 -12.60 -23.37
CA ASP A 306 6.71 -13.17 -24.65
C ASP A 306 6.35 -12.07 -25.67
N TYR A 307 5.74 -10.97 -25.20
CA TYR A 307 5.43 -9.80 -26.02
C TYR A 307 6.69 -9.05 -26.47
N GLU A 308 7.66 -8.79 -25.59
CA GLU A 308 8.94 -8.17 -25.96
C GLU A 308 9.72 -9.03 -26.97
N LYS A 309 9.72 -10.35 -26.76
CA LYS A 309 10.29 -11.30 -27.71
C LYS A 309 9.58 -11.25 -29.06
N ALA A 310 8.26 -11.15 -29.08
CA ALA A 310 7.50 -10.99 -30.33
C ALA A 310 7.77 -9.65 -31.02
N LYS A 311 7.85 -8.56 -30.26
CA LYS A 311 8.14 -7.20 -30.76
C LYS A 311 9.54 -7.10 -31.35
N SER A 312 10.55 -7.69 -30.71
CA SER A 312 11.94 -7.72 -31.22
C SER A 312 12.09 -8.56 -32.50
N LEU A 313 11.38 -9.69 -32.59
CA LEU A 313 11.47 -10.60 -33.73
C LEU A 313 10.59 -10.20 -34.92
N PHE A 314 9.40 -9.63 -34.68
CA PHE A 314 8.36 -9.43 -35.71
C PHE A 314 7.85 -7.98 -35.84
N GLY A 315 8.29 -7.05 -34.98
CA GLY A 315 7.79 -5.67 -34.97
C GLY A 315 8.04 -4.86 -36.25
N LYS A 316 8.96 -5.30 -37.12
CA LYS A 316 9.30 -4.64 -38.40
C LYS A 316 8.99 -5.49 -39.64
N THR A 317 8.21 -6.57 -39.51
CA THR A 317 8.03 -7.52 -40.62
C THR A 317 7.09 -6.97 -41.71
N GLU A 318 7.44 -7.17 -42.98
CA GLU A 318 6.62 -6.71 -44.13
C GLU A 318 5.53 -7.71 -44.58
N VAL A 319 5.60 -8.95 -44.11
CA VAL A 319 4.67 -10.04 -44.47
C VAL A 319 3.27 -9.79 -43.89
N GLN A 320 2.25 -9.70 -44.75
CA GLN A 320 0.88 -9.34 -44.35
C GLN A 320 0.24 -10.32 -43.34
N VAL A 321 0.48 -11.62 -43.48
CA VAL A 321 -0.07 -12.64 -42.55
C VAL A 321 0.46 -12.41 -41.13
N PHE A 322 1.76 -12.14 -40.98
CA PHE A 322 2.35 -11.85 -39.68
C PHE A 322 1.88 -10.51 -39.12
N LYS A 323 1.68 -9.48 -39.95
CA LYS A 323 1.06 -8.22 -39.51
C LYS A 323 -0.33 -8.42 -38.93
N LYS A 324 -1.16 -9.27 -39.55
CA LYS A 324 -2.52 -9.58 -39.04
C LYS A 324 -2.49 -10.26 -37.67
N TYR A 325 -1.65 -11.29 -37.49
CA TYR A 325 -1.51 -11.96 -36.20
C TYR A 325 -0.85 -11.07 -35.14
N TYR A 326 0.13 -10.26 -35.52
CA TYR A 326 0.77 -9.30 -34.63
C TYR A 326 -0.23 -8.21 -34.20
N ALA A 327 -1.13 -7.75 -35.08
CA ALA A 327 -2.20 -6.83 -34.72
C ALA A 327 -3.18 -7.44 -33.70
N GLU A 328 -3.50 -8.74 -33.80
CA GLU A 328 -4.28 -9.45 -32.79
C GLU A 328 -3.53 -9.50 -31.45
N VAL A 329 -2.22 -9.78 -31.46
CA VAL A 329 -1.36 -9.75 -30.27
C VAL A 329 -1.37 -8.36 -29.61
N GLU A 330 -1.18 -7.28 -30.37
CA GLU A 330 -1.27 -5.90 -29.88
C GLU A 330 -2.66 -5.62 -29.28
N THR A 331 -3.75 -6.06 -29.93
CA THR A 331 -5.12 -5.87 -29.41
C THR A 331 -5.31 -6.55 -28.05
N ARG A 332 -4.77 -7.77 -27.85
CA ARG A 332 -4.83 -8.46 -26.56
C ARG A 332 -3.94 -7.80 -25.51
N VAL A 333 -2.78 -7.29 -25.90
CA VAL A 333 -1.87 -6.55 -25.01
C VAL A 333 -2.47 -5.20 -24.62
N ASP A 334 -3.19 -4.52 -25.50
CA ASP A 334 -3.95 -3.31 -25.18
C ASP A 334 -5.08 -3.58 -24.19
N ALA A 335 -5.78 -4.71 -24.34
CA ALA A 335 -6.75 -5.16 -23.35
C ALA A 335 -6.08 -5.43 -21.98
N LEU A 336 -4.87 -6.02 -21.97
CA LEU A 336 -4.09 -6.20 -20.75
C LEU A 336 -3.64 -4.86 -20.14
N ARG A 337 -3.18 -3.90 -20.94
CA ARG A 337 -2.81 -2.55 -20.48
C ARG A 337 -3.99 -1.88 -19.76
N LYS A 338 -5.20 -1.95 -20.34
CA LYS A 338 -6.43 -1.44 -19.73
C LYS A 338 -6.76 -2.15 -18.41
N LEU A 339 -6.73 -3.49 -18.41
CA LEU A 339 -7.01 -4.28 -17.21
C LEU A 339 -6.01 -4.01 -16.07
N LEU A 340 -4.72 -3.87 -16.39
CA LEU A 340 -3.69 -3.53 -15.39
C LEU A 340 -3.84 -2.09 -14.90
N LEU A 341 -4.26 -1.17 -15.76
CA LEU A 341 -4.56 0.21 -15.37
C LEU A 341 -5.78 0.27 -14.44
N ASP A 342 -6.85 -0.46 -14.75
CA ASP A 342 -8.04 -0.54 -13.90
C ASP A 342 -7.69 -1.11 -12.52
N LYS A 343 -6.93 -2.21 -12.47
CA LYS A 343 -6.41 -2.79 -11.22
C LYS A 343 -5.46 -1.87 -10.43
N LEU A 344 -4.71 -1.01 -11.11
CA LEU A 344 -3.86 -0.02 -10.46
C LEU A 344 -4.67 1.12 -9.83
N LEU A 345 -5.80 1.48 -10.45
CA LEU A 345 -6.71 2.52 -9.98
C LEU A 345 -7.71 2.00 -8.92
N GLU A 346 -7.87 0.68 -8.78
CA GLU A 346 -8.59 0.07 -7.67
C GLU A 346 -7.92 0.39 -6.32
N THR A 347 -8.68 1.03 -5.44
CA THR A 347 -8.27 1.40 -4.07
C THR A 347 -9.26 0.80 -3.08
N PRO A 348 -8.81 0.16 -1.97
CA PRO A 348 -7.44 0.08 -1.45
C PRO A 348 -6.55 -0.96 -2.15
N SER A 349 -5.32 -0.58 -2.51
CA SER A 349 -4.27 -1.46 -3.02
C SER A 349 -2.99 -1.30 -2.19
N THR A 350 -2.18 -2.37 -2.09
CA THR A 350 -0.92 -2.28 -1.33
C THR A 350 0.14 -1.53 -2.14
N LEU A 351 1.08 -0.85 -1.46
CA LEU A 351 2.21 -0.19 -2.13
C LEU A 351 3.04 -1.18 -2.98
N HIS A 352 3.10 -2.46 -2.57
CA HIS A 352 3.80 -3.49 -3.33
C HIS A 352 3.08 -3.81 -4.65
N ASP A 353 1.76 -3.98 -4.62
CA ASP A 353 0.96 -4.23 -5.82
C ASP A 353 0.98 -3.01 -6.75
N GLN A 354 0.87 -1.80 -6.21
CA GLN A 354 0.99 -0.56 -6.97
C GLN A 354 2.34 -0.48 -7.70
N LYS A 355 3.45 -0.76 -7.00
CA LYS A 355 4.79 -0.84 -7.61
C LYS A 355 4.86 -1.88 -8.72
N ARG A 356 4.31 -3.07 -8.48
CA ARG A 356 4.31 -4.20 -9.42
C ARG A 356 3.51 -3.87 -10.69
N TYR A 357 2.31 -3.32 -10.57
CA TYR A 357 1.49 -2.92 -11.72
C TYR A 357 2.06 -1.73 -12.50
N ILE A 358 2.65 -0.74 -11.82
CA ILE A 358 3.36 0.37 -12.48
C ILE A 358 4.52 -0.16 -13.33
N ARG A 359 5.29 -1.13 -12.80
CA ARG A 359 6.37 -1.80 -13.56
C ARG A 359 5.82 -2.50 -14.80
N TYR A 360 4.78 -3.32 -14.65
CA TYR A 360 4.15 -4.01 -15.79
C TYR A 360 3.63 -3.07 -16.87
N LEU A 361 2.99 -1.97 -16.49
CA LEU A 361 2.52 -0.97 -17.44
C LEU A 361 3.66 -0.23 -18.13
N SER A 362 4.78 0.00 -17.42
CA SER A 362 5.99 0.58 -18.00
C SER A 362 6.65 -0.35 -19.02
N ASP A 363 6.79 -1.64 -18.68
CA ASP A 363 7.39 -2.65 -19.57
C ASP A 363 6.51 -2.89 -20.81
N LEU A 364 5.18 -2.85 -20.64
CA LEU A 364 4.23 -2.92 -21.75
C LEU A 364 4.16 -1.63 -22.58
N HIS A 365 4.92 -0.58 -22.25
CA HIS A 365 4.92 0.71 -22.96
C HIS A 365 3.51 1.34 -23.04
N ALA A 366 2.77 1.36 -21.93
CA ALA A 366 1.47 2.04 -21.87
C ALA A 366 1.58 3.54 -22.21
N GLU A 367 0.52 4.10 -22.82
CA GLU A 367 0.47 5.52 -23.13
C GLU A 367 0.31 6.37 -21.85
N GLY A 368 1.12 7.41 -21.70
CA GLY A 368 1.09 8.32 -20.54
C GLY A 368 2.03 7.91 -19.41
N ASP A 369 1.74 8.39 -18.19
CA ASP A 369 2.51 8.10 -16.97
C ASP A 369 1.62 7.37 -15.95
N PRO A 370 1.66 6.01 -15.93
CA PRO A 370 0.85 5.20 -15.02
C PRO A 370 1.11 5.48 -13.54
N ALA A 371 2.35 5.82 -13.18
CA ALA A 371 2.72 6.15 -11.81
C ALA A 371 2.04 7.44 -11.36
N TRP A 372 2.00 8.46 -12.23
CA TRP A 372 1.29 9.71 -11.95
C TRP A 372 -0.23 9.51 -11.84
N GLN A 373 -0.82 8.66 -12.67
CA GLN A 373 -2.25 8.31 -12.58
C GLN A 373 -2.59 7.62 -11.25
N CYS A 374 -1.74 6.70 -10.79
CA CYS A 374 -1.87 6.06 -9.47
C CYS A 374 -1.78 7.08 -8.32
N ILE A 375 -0.80 7.99 -8.37
CA ILE A 375 -0.67 9.08 -7.38
C ILE A 375 -1.94 9.93 -7.35
N GLY A 376 -2.47 10.32 -8.52
CA GLY A 376 -3.72 11.07 -8.61
C GLY A 376 -4.93 10.32 -8.04
N ALA A 377 -5.03 9.01 -8.28
CA ALA A 377 -6.09 8.16 -7.73
C ALA A 377 -5.97 8.02 -6.20
N GLN A 378 -4.76 7.79 -5.68
CA GLN A 378 -4.50 7.69 -4.24
C GLN A 378 -4.85 9.00 -3.53
N HIS A 379 -4.49 10.15 -4.11
CA HIS A 379 -4.86 11.46 -3.60
C HIS A 379 -6.39 11.62 -3.49
N LYS A 380 -7.11 11.31 -4.58
CA LYS A 380 -8.58 11.42 -4.63
C LYS A 380 -9.25 10.48 -3.64
N TRP A 381 -8.72 9.27 -3.48
CA TRP A 381 -9.21 8.27 -2.54
C TRP A 381 -9.00 8.69 -1.08
N ILE A 382 -7.84 9.26 -0.71
CA ILE A 382 -7.60 9.79 0.64
C ILE A 382 -8.61 10.89 0.97
N LEU A 383 -8.86 11.83 0.05
CA LEU A 383 -9.89 12.86 0.25
C LEU A 383 -11.29 12.26 0.39
N GLN A 384 -11.64 11.28 -0.43
CA GLN A 384 -12.92 10.57 -0.34
C GLN A 384 -13.08 9.87 1.01
N LEU A 385 -12.04 9.21 1.52
CA LEU A 385 -12.04 8.58 2.84
C LEU A 385 -12.29 9.58 3.97
N MET A 386 -11.66 10.76 3.89
CA MET A 386 -11.88 11.83 4.87
C MET A 386 -13.32 12.36 4.82
N HIS A 387 -13.88 12.54 3.62
CA HIS A 387 -15.29 12.91 3.45
C HIS A 387 -16.25 11.81 3.94
N ASN A 388 -15.97 10.54 3.67
CA ASN A 388 -16.76 9.42 4.18
C ASN A 388 -16.71 9.36 5.72
N CYS A 389 -15.55 9.68 6.33
CA CYS A 389 -15.41 9.80 7.78
C CYS A 389 -16.32 10.90 8.33
N LYS A 390 -16.36 12.07 7.67
CA LYS A 390 -17.30 13.15 7.98
C LYS A 390 -18.76 12.67 7.85
N GLU A 391 -19.13 12.01 6.75
CA GLU A 391 -20.50 11.54 6.55
C GLU A 391 -20.95 10.53 7.61
N SER A 392 -20.07 9.61 8.02
CA SER A 392 -20.31 8.67 9.13
C SER A 392 -20.64 9.43 10.41
N TYR A 393 -19.81 10.43 10.74
CA TYR A 393 -19.99 11.26 11.93
C TYR A 393 -21.32 12.03 11.90
N VAL A 394 -21.66 12.68 10.79
CA VAL A 394 -22.93 13.42 10.63
C VAL A 394 -24.14 12.48 10.74
N LYS A 395 -24.05 11.26 10.20
CA LYS A 395 -25.13 10.26 10.30
C LYS A 395 -25.31 9.76 11.74
N GLU A 396 -24.21 9.48 12.45
CA GLU A 396 -24.24 9.05 13.85
C GLU A 396 -24.83 10.14 14.77
N GLN A 397 -24.50 11.41 14.49
CA GLN A 397 -25.06 12.56 15.22
C GLN A 397 -26.57 12.71 15.01
N LYS A 398 -27.05 12.53 13.77
CA LYS A 398 -28.49 12.55 13.44
C LYS A 398 -29.25 11.34 13.97
N GLY A 399 -28.63 10.16 14.00
CA GLY A 399 -29.23 8.93 14.52
C GLY A 399 -29.54 9.01 16.02
N HIS A 400 -28.73 9.72 16.79
CA HIS A 400 -28.94 9.91 18.22
C HIS A 400 -30.06 10.93 18.55
N MET A 401 -30.50 11.75 17.58
CA MET A 401 -31.62 12.69 17.76
C MET A 401 -32.99 12.01 17.73
N LEU A 402 -33.12 10.84 17.09
CA LEU A 402 -34.41 10.14 16.96
C LEU A 402 -34.79 9.31 18.20
N VAL A 403 -33.87 9.13 19.16
CA VAL A 403 -34.11 8.34 20.38
C VAL A 403 -34.46 9.22 21.59
N HIS A 404 -34.17 10.52 21.54
CA HIS A 404 -34.58 11.48 22.58
C HIS A 404 -35.62 12.47 22.04
N SER A 405 -36.89 12.03 22.03
CA SER A 405 -38.04 12.94 22.07
C SER A 405 -38.44 13.14 23.55
N PRO A 406 -38.83 14.36 23.99
CA PRO A 406 -38.91 14.70 25.39
C PRO A 406 -40.18 14.11 26.00
N MET A 407 -40.02 13.10 26.85
CA MET A 407 -40.99 12.80 27.89
C MET A 407 -40.36 13.20 29.22
N LEU A 408 -41.10 14.05 29.93
CA LEU A 408 -40.82 14.60 31.26
C LEU A 408 -40.03 13.62 32.14
N ASP A 409 -38.82 14.00 32.54
CA ASP A 409 -38.34 13.67 33.88
C ASP A 409 -37.27 14.67 34.35
N LEU A 410 -37.48 15.04 35.61
CA LEU A 410 -36.80 16.00 36.45
C LEU A 410 -35.44 15.43 36.91
N ASP A 411 -34.43 16.29 36.97
CA ASP A 411 -33.16 16.13 37.69
C ASP A 411 -32.30 14.89 37.39
N THR A 412 -31.31 15.06 36.51
CA THR A 412 -30.04 14.33 36.67
C THR A 412 -28.88 15.19 36.17
N GLU A 413 -28.39 16.08 37.03
CA GLU A 413 -27.05 16.65 36.89
C GLU A 413 -26.00 15.55 37.06
N VAL A 414 -25.09 15.50 36.10
CA VAL A 414 -23.90 14.66 36.13
C VAL A 414 -22.96 15.18 37.22
N ARG A 415 -22.99 14.56 38.40
CA ARG A 415 -21.97 14.72 39.45
C ARG A 415 -20.59 14.28 38.93
N PRO A 416 -19.55 15.13 38.96
CA PRO A 416 -18.17 14.66 39.03
C PRO A 416 -17.93 14.14 40.45
N SER A 417 -17.49 12.90 40.56
CA SER A 417 -17.21 12.27 41.85
C SER A 417 -15.88 12.78 42.40
N SER A 418 -15.94 13.37 43.59
CA SER A 418 -14.79 13.76 44.42
C SER A 418 -13.96 12.54 44.82
N LEU A 419 -12.67 12.54 44.50
CA LEU A 419 -11.69 11.62 45.06
C LEU A 419 -10.85 12.37 46.09
N GLY A 420 -10.98 11.99 47.37
CA GLY A 420 -10.07 12.46 48.41
C GLY A 420 -10.63 12.42 49.83
N HIS A 421 -10.86 11.24 50.40
CA HIS A 421 -10.76 11.08 51.85
C HIS A 421 -10.08 9.75 52.19
N LEU A 422 -8.80 9.86 52.53
CA LEU A 422 -8.09 8.83 53.29
C LEU A 422 -8.53 8.97 54.76
N SER A 423 -9.19 7.96 55.30
CA SER A 423 -9.07 7.63 56.72
C SER A 423 -9.31 6.13 56.92
N GLN A 424 -8.42 5.53 57.70
CA GLN A 424 -8.39 4.11 58.02
C GLN A 424 -9.56 3.72 58.94
N SER A 425 -10.20 2.59 58.68
CA SER A 425 -10.53 1.63 59.74
C SER A 425 -10.87 0.26 59.16
N ALA A 426 -10.32 -0.77 59.80
CA ALA A 426 -10.48 -2.17 59.44
C ALA A 426 -11.87 -2.70 59.82
N SER A 427 -12.45 -3.56 58.99
CA SER A 427 -13.29 -4.67 59.45
C SER A 427 -13.45 -5.77 58.41
N LEU A 428 -13.23 -7.00 58.89
CA LEU A 428 -13.33 -8.28 58.18
C LEU A 428 -14.79 -8.69 57.99
N LYS A 429 -15.15 -9.23 56.81
CA LYS A 429 -15.60 -10.63 56.58
C LYS A 429 -16.33 -10.84 55.25
N ARG A 430 -15.78 -11.79 54.48
CA ARG A 430 -16.43 -13.01 53.91
C ARG A 430 -17.49 -12.85 52.79
N GLY A 431 -17.06 -13.13 51.56
CA GLY A 431 -17.41 -14.39 50.87
C GLY A 431 -18.63 -14.44 49.93
N SER A 432 -18.33 -14.62 48.64
CA SER A 432 -19.07 -15.37 47.61
C SER A 432 -20.28 -14.72 46.92
N SER A 433 -20.16 -14.45 45.60
CA SER A 433 -20.54 -15.44 44.57
C SER A 433 -20.29 -14.90 43.15
N ASN A 434 -19.92 -15.83 42.26
CA ASN A 434 -19.67 -15.60 40.85
C ASN A 434 -20.94 -15.13 40.11
N GLN A 435 -20.86 -13.98 39.44
CA GLN A 435 -21.59 -13.76 38.18
C GLN A 435 -20.67 -13.14 37.15
N SER A 436 -20.76 -13.70 35.94
CA SER A 436 -19.97 -13.42 34.76
C SER A 436 -19.93 -11.94 34.38
N SER A 437 -18.71 -11.46 34.18
CA SER A 437 -18.32 -10.25 33.46
C SER A 437 -19.25 -9.92 32.28
N ARG A 438 -20.20 -9.00 32.50
CA ARG A 438 -20.92 -8.29 31.45
C ARG A 438 -20.56 -6.81 31.56
N ASP A 439 -19.65 -6.39 30.68
CA ASP A 439 -19.52 -5.06 30.07
C ASP A 439 -19.92 -3.84 30.95
N GLU A 440 -19.06 -3.46 31.90
CA GLU A 440 -19.06 -2.13 32.52
C GLU A 440 -18.30 -1.09 31.66
N THR A 441 -18.64 -0.97 30.36
CA THR A 441 -17.95 -0.05 29.44
C THR A 441 -18.77 1.21 29.11
N TRP A 442 -19.91 1.42 29.77
CA TRP A 442 -20.83 2.54 29.44
C TRP A 442 -20.53 3.85 30.16
N ARG A 443 -19.62 3.91 31.16
CA ARG A 443 -19.39 5.12 31.96
C ARG A 443 -18.34 6.12 31.44
N PHE A 444 -17.64 5.85 30.34
CA PHE A 444 -16.68 6.80 29.75
C PHE A 444 -16.58 6.65 28.21
N LYS A 445 -17.67 6.90 27.48
CA LYS A 445 -17.55 7.09 26.03
C LYS A 445 -17.10 8.53 25.76
N ALA A 446 -15.90 8.70 25.18
CA ALA A 446 -15.42 9.99 24.72
C ALA A 446 -16.49 10.68 23.83
N PRO A 447 -16.65 12.00 23.91
CA PRO A 447 -17.60 12.73 23.07
C PRO A 447 -17.39 12.39 21.59
N GLN A 448 -18.49 12.33 20.82
CA GLN A 448 -18.43 11.94 19.40
C GLN A 448 -17.48 12.82 18.58
N GLN A 449 -17.33 14.11 18.94
CA GLN A 449 -16.37 15.04 18.33
C GLN A 449 -14.92 14.55 18.51
N VAL A 450 -14.56 14.07 19.71
CA VAL A 450 -13.22 13.55 20.01
C VAL A 450 -12.97 12.28 19.21
N ALA A 451 -13.92 11.34 19.23
CA ALA A 451 -13.82 10.10 18.47
C ALA A 451 -13.69 10.35 16.94
N PHE A 452 -14.39 11.38 16.42
CA PHE A 452 -14.25 11.80 15.04
C PHE A 452 -12.84 12.30 14.72
N VAL A 453 -12.29 13.18 15.56
CA VAL A 453 -10.94 13.72 15.37
C VAL A 453 -9.89 12.61 15.45
N GLU A 454 -10.00 11.70 16.41
CA GLU A 454 -9.11 10.52 16.51
C GLU A 454 -9.20 9.63 15.28
N LYS A 455 -10.40 9.33 14.80
CA LYS A 455 -10.61 8.50 13.59
C LYS A 455 -10.04 9.18 12.35
N LEU A 456 -10.27 10.48 12.19
CA LEU A 456 -9.80 11.27 11.05
C LEU A 456 -8.28 11.41 11.03
N THR A 457 -7.68 11.77 12.16
CA THR A 457 -6.21 11.90 12.31
C THR A 457 -5.52 10.54 12.09
N LYS A 458 -6.03 9.46 12.70
CA LYS A 458 -5.54 8.10 12.47
C LYS A 458 -5.63 7.68 11.00
N LEU A 459 -6.71 8.05 10.31
CA LEU A 459 -6.89 7.77 8.89
C LEU A 459 -5.78 8.44 8.07
N VAL A 460 -5.55 9.74 8.26
CA VAL A 460 -4.49 10.47 7.53
C VAL A 460 -3.11 9.92 7.86
N VAL A 461 -2.78 9.71 9.15
CA VAL A 461 -1.49 9.16 9.58
C VAL A 461 -1.27 7.74 9.06
N SER A 462 -2.33 6.95 8.83
CA SER A 462 -2.20 5.60 8.25
C SER A 462 -1.96 5.60 6.73
N GLN A 463 -2.59 6.51 5.98
CA GLN A 463 -2.56 6.50 4.51
C GLN A 463 -1.46 7.38 3.91
N LEU A 464 -1.17 8.52 4.54
CA LEU A 464 -0.22 9.50 4.03
C LEU A 464 1.24 8.99 3.94
N PRO A 465 1.76 8.14 4.85
CA PRO A 465 3.09 7.55 4.70
C PRO A 465 3.25 6.74 3.42
N ASN A 466 2.24 5.96 3.03
CA ASN A 466 2.28 5.17 1.79
C ASN A 466 2.23 6.08 0.56
N PHE A 467 1.40 7.13 0.60
CA PHE A 467 1.32 8.13 -0.45
C PHE A 467 2.65 8.89 -0.64
N TRP A 468 3.28 9.30 0.47
CA TRP A 468 4.59 9.96 0.44
C TRP A 468 5.70 9.02 -0.05
N LYS A 469 5.74 7.78 0.42
CA LYS A 469 6.70 6.76 -0.07
C LYS A 469 6.53 6.46 -1.56
N LEU A 470 5.30 6.45 -2.07
CA LEU A 470 5.01 6.30 -3.50
C LEU A 470 5.61 7.46 -4.31
N TRP A 471 5.43 8.70 -3.83
CA TRP A 471 6.05 9.88 -4.44
C TRP A 471 7.58 9.85 -4.41
N ILE A 472 8.20 9.56 -3.26
CA ILE A 472 9.66 9.43 -3.17
C ILE A 472 10.16 8.33 -4.13
N SER A 473 9.44 7.21 -4.21
CA SER A 473 9.79 6.13 -5.13
C SER A 473 9.72 6.58 -6.60
N TYR A 474 8.75 7.44 -6.95
CA TYR A 474 8.57 8.03 -8.28
C TYR A 474 9.67 9.06 -8.61
N VAL A 475 10.02 9.95 -7.68
CA VAL A 475 11.09 10.95 -7.85
C VAL A 475 12.46 10.27 -8.01
N ASN A 476 12.72 9.23 -7.21
CA ASN A 476 13.95 8.46 -7.30
C ASN A 476 13.95 7.51 -8.52
N GLY A 477 12.79 7.30 -9.13
CA GLY A 477 12.52 6.40 -10.26
C GLY A 477 12.65 4.90 -9.93
N SER A 478 12.78 4.55 -8.64
CA SER A 478 12.75 3.18 -8.12
C SER A 478 11.45 2.41 -8.40
N LEU A 479 10.41 3.09 -8.91
CA LEU A 479 9.18 2.43 -9.39
C LEU A 479 9.41 1.64 -10.69
N PHE A 480 10.49 1.93 -11.42
CA PHE A 480 10.71 1.41 -12.78
C PHE A 480 11.90 0.43 -12.87
N SER A 481 12.79 0.36 -11.87
CA SER A 481 13.78 -0.74 -11.76
C SER A 481 14.22 -0.96 -10.30
N GLU A 482 14.44 -2.23 -9.93
CA GLU A 482 15.04 -2.62 -8.63
C GLU A 482 16.57 -2.50 -8.65
N THR A 483 17.19 -2.70 -9.82
CA THR A 483 18.61 -2.47 -10.06
C THR A 483 18.81 -1.06 -10.59
N ALA A 484 19.66 -0.26 -9.94
CA ALA A 484 19.97 1.12 -10.30
C ALA A 484 20.79 1.26 -11.61
N GLU A 485 20.49 0.45 -12.61
CA GLU A 485 21.10 0.51 -13.93
C GLU A 485 20.47 1.65 -14.74
N LYS A 486 21.31 2.40 -15.46
CA LYS A 486 20.91 3.60 -16.22
C LYS A 486 20.07 3.22 -17.45
N SER A 487 18.80 2.89 -17.23
CA SER A 487 17.79 2.77 -18.28
C SER A 487 17.34 4.16 -18.76
N GLY A 488 17.11 4.35 -20.06
CA GLY A 488 16.58 5.62 -20.60
C GLY A 488 15.17 5.97 -20.09
N GLN A 489 14.42 4.99 -19.59
CA GLN A 489 13.10 5.14 -18.99
C GLN A 489 13.20 5.81 -17.60
N MET A 490 14.25 5.51 -16.83
CA MET A 490 14.55 6.09 -15.52
C MET A 490 14.77 7.61 -15.61
N GLU A 491 15.56 8.06 -16.59
CA GLU A 491 15.84 9.49 -16.79
C GLU A 491 14.59 10.26 -17.27
N ARG A 492 13.73 9.64 -18.09
CA ARG A 492 12.46 10.23 -18.52
C ARG A 492 11.49 10.40 -17.34
N SER A 493 11.39 9.39 -16.47
CA SER A 493 10.57 9.47 -15.26
C SER A 493 11.07 10.56 -14.31
N LYS A 494 12.38 10.65 -14.04
CA LYS A 494 12.95 11.72 -13.20
C LYS A 494 12.66 13.11 -13.76
N LYS A 495 12.70 13.29 -15.08
CA LYS A 495 12.34 14.56 -15.74
C LYS A 495 10.86 14.89 -15.57
N ASN A 496 9.97 13.90 -15.75
CA ASN A 496 8.53 14.06 -15.50
C ASN A 496 8.26 14.42 -14.02
N ALA A 497 8.92 13.75 -13.08
CA ALA A 497 8.77 13.98 -11.65
C ALA A 497 9.16 15.41 -11.26
N ARG A 498 10.27 15.94 -11.80
CA ARG A 498 10.66 17.35 -11.60
C ARG A 498 9.59 18.33 -12.09
N GLN A 499 8.97 18.04 -13.24
CA GLN A 499 7.91 18.91 -13.77
C GLN A 499 6.61 18.84 -12.95
N ARG A 500 6.35 17.72 -12.29
CA ARG A 500 5.15 17.47 -11.46
C ARG A 500 5.32 17.77 -9.97
N GLN A 501 6.50 18.23 -9.54
CA GLN A 501 6.79 18.48 -8.13
C GLN A 501 5.83 19.49 -7.48
N ASN A 502 5.49 20.57 -8.20
CA ASN A 502 4.54 21.58 -7.71
C ASN A 502 3.11 21.04 -7.65
N ASP A 503 2.72 20.18 -8.60
CA ASP A 503 1.41 19.53 -8.61
C ASP A 503 1.26 18.61 -7.39
N PHE A 504 2.29 17.81 -7.09
CA PHE A 504 2.29 16.93 -5.91
C PHE A 504 2.30 17.73 -4.59
N LYS A 505 3.07 18.82 -4.52
CA LYS A 505 3.03 19.76 -3.39
C LYS A 505 1.59 20.27 -3.15
N THR A 506 0.88 20.61 -4.22
CA THR A 506 -0.53 21.05 -4.14
C THR A 506 -1.46 19.94 -3.62
N MET A 507 -1.24 18.68 -4.03
CA MET A 507 -2.02 17.52 -3.53
C MET A 507 -1.83 17.32 -2.02
N ILE A 508 -0.60 17.34 -1.52
CA ILE A 508 -0.34 17.22 -0.07
C ILE A 508 -0.99 18.38 0.68
N GLN A 509 -0.83 19.61 0.19
CA GLN A 509 -1.49 20.78 0.80
C GLN A 509 -3.02 20.65 0.82
N GLN A 510 -3.65 20.07 -0.20
CA GLN A 510 -5.09 19.80 -0.21
C GLN A 510 -5.50 18.79 0.86
N VAL A 511 -4.76 17.70 1.03
CA VAL A 511 -5.01 16.72 2.10
C VAL A 511 -4.87 17.36 3.48
N MET A 512 -3.80 18.12 3.72
CA MET A 512 -3.60 18.81 5.01
C MET A 512 -4.68 19.86 5.28
N LYS A 513 -5.04 20.67 4.26
CA LYS A 513 -6.13 21.65 4.35
C LYS A 513 -7.47 20.99 4.64
N SER A 514 -7.79 19.88 3.99
CA SER A 514 -9.02 19.13 4.25
C SER A 514 -9.05 18.60 5.68
N LEU A 515 -7.94 18.05 6.19
CA LEU A 515 -7.82 17.56 7.56
C LEU A 515 -8.10 18.68 8.56
N VAL A 516 -7.39 19.81 8.40
CA VAL A 516 -7.54 20.96 9.31
C VAL A 516 -8.95 21.55 9.24
N LYS A 517 -9.52 21.71 8.05
CA LYS A 517 -10.88 22.25 7.89
C LYS A 517 -11.95 21.35 8.49
N LEU A 518 -11.84 20.03 8.33
CA LEU A 518 -12.76 19.07 8.95
C LEU A 518 -12.67 19.10 10.48
N ILE A 519 -11.46 19.21 11.04
CA ILE A 519 -11.27 19.35 12.49
C ILE A 519 -11.83 20.69 12.98
N ARG A 520 -11.55 21.80 12.28
CA ARG A 520 -12.13 23.12 12.60
C ARG A 520 -13.65 23.10 12.52
N GLY A 521 -14.24 22.44 11.53
CA GLY A 521 -15.69 22.30 11.44
C GLY A 521 -16.33 21.54 12.60
N ALA A 522 -15.60 20.59 13.20
CA ALA A 522 -16.04 19.82 14.36
C ALA A 522 -15.88 20.57 15.69
N LEU A 523 -14.79 21.33 15.86
CA LEU A 523 -14.35 21.88 17.16
C LEU A 523 -14.37 23.42 17.24
N LEU A 524 -14.12 24.09 16.12
CA LEU A 524 -13.96 25.54 16.00
C LEU A 524 -14.79 26.09 14.82
N PRO A 525 -16.11 25.83 14.73
CA PRO A 525 -16.91 26.21 13.57
C PRO A 525 -16.87 27.72 13.29
N PHE A 526 -16.73 28.54 14.33
CA PHE A 526 -16.62 30.01 14.26
C PHE A 526 -15.35 30.50 13.55
N SER A 527 -14.32 29.64 13.42
CA SER A 527 -13.07 29.98 12.74
C SER A 527 -13.13 29.85 11.21
N LEU A 528 -14.22 29.28 10.68
CA LEU A 528 -14.41 29.06 9.24
C LEU A 528 -15.28 30.16 8.63
N GLY A 529 -14.96 30.62 7.42
CA GLY A 529 -15.83 31.51 6.66
C GLY A 529 -17.12 30.81 6.23
N GLU A 530 -18.20 31.56 5.92
CA GLU A 530 -19.53 30.98 5.65
C GLU A 530 -19.55 29.87 4.58
N ASN A 531 -18.81 30.05 3.49
CA ASN A 531 -18.72 29.04 2.43
C ASN A 531 -18.00 27.77 2.90
N GLU A 532 -16.94 27.91 3.70
CA GLU A 532 -16.19 26.79 4.26
C GLU A 532 -16.97 26.08 5.36
N LEU A 533 -17.76 26.84 6.14
CA LEU A 533 -18.64 26.29 7.16
C LEU A 533 -19.69 25.36 6.54
N ARG A 534 -20.28 25.70 5.39
CA ARG A 534 -21.23 24.81 4.70
C ARG A 534 -20.60 23.50 4.22
N GLU A 535 -19.35 23.55 3.80
CA GLU A 535 -18.66 22.38 3.23
C GLU A 535 -17.96 21.51 4.29
N TYR A 536 -17.40 22.12 5.34
CA TYR A 536 -16.57 21.44 6.33
C TYR A 536 -17.14 21.44 7.75
N GLY A 537 -18.21 22.18 8.03
CA GLY A 537 -18.84 22.28 9.35
C GLY A 537 -20.36 22.48 9.27
N GLY A 538 -20.91 23.28 10.19
CA GLY A 538 -22.34 23.61 10.22
C GLY A 538 -23.24 22.43 10.64
N TRP A 539 -22.66 21.41 11.27
CA TRP A 539 -23.39 20.28 11.84
C TRP A 539 -23.96 20.76 13.17
N GLU A 540 -25.28 20.75 13.36
CA GLU A 540 -25.96 21.34 14.54
C GLU A 540 -25.23 20.96 15.86
N MET A 541 -24.60 21.94 16.48
CA MET A 541 -23.87 21.79 17.74
C MET A 541 -24.74 22.34 18.87
N LYS A 542 -25.29 21.45 19.71
CA LYS A 542 -26.06 21.86 20.90
C LYS A 542 -25.19 21.99 22.15
N SER A 543 -23.94 21.52 22.13
CA SER A 543 -23.06 21.49 23.30
C SER A 543 -21.63 21.79 22.87
N GLU A 544 -21.01 22.80 23.47
CA GLU A 544 -19.56 23.01 23.34
C GLU A 544 -18.81 21.82 23.94
N LEU A 545 -17.69 21.42 23.32
CA LEU A 545 -16.85 20.36 23.86
C LEU A 545 -16.29 20.83 25.21
N SER A 546 -16.50 20.05 26.27
CA SER A 546 -15.95 20.37 27.59
C SER A 546 -14.44 20.60 27.53
N GLY A 547 -13.97 21.64 28.24
CA GLY A 547 -12.55 21.99 28.34
C GLY A 547 -11.65 20.83 28.74
N GLN A 548 -12.17 19.81 29.42
CA GLN A 548 -11.42 18.61 29.82
C GLN A 548 -10.98 17.72 28.64
N TRP A 549 -11.70 17.75 27.52
CA TRP A 549 -11.40 16.92 26.34
C TRP A 549 -10.50 17.61 25.32
N LEU A 550 -10.41 18.94 25.35
CA LEU A 550 -9.55 19.71 24.44
C LEU A 550 -8.06 19.40 24.57
N PRO A 551 -7.46 19.27 25.78
CA PRO A 551 -6.07 18.85 25.94
C PRO A 551 -5.77 17.51 25.28
N HIS A 552 -6.68 16.55 25.37
CA HIS A 552 -6.55 15.23 24.75
C HIS A 552 -6.57 15.32 23.22
N VAL A 553 -7.46 16.15 22.66
CA VAL A 553 -7.51 16.42 21.23
C VAL A 553 -6.23 17.10 20.74
N ILE A 554 -5.75 18.12 21.46
CA ILE A 554 -4.47 18.80 21.16
C ILE A 554 -3.33 17.79 21.16
N GLN A 555 -3.27 16.89 22.14
CA GLN A 555 -2.26 15.84 22.21
C GLN A 555 -2.35 14.88 21.02
N THR A 556 -3.55 14.49 20.62
CA THR A 556 -3.79 13.61 19.45
C THR A 556 -3.28 14.25 18.15
N ILE A 557 -3.54 15.55 17.96
CA ILE A 557 -3.09 16.30 16.78
C ILE A 557 -1.57 16.51 16.82
N ARG A 558 -0.98 16.79 18.00
CA ARG A 558 0.48 16.86 18.20
C ARG A 558 1.18 15.56 17.80
N LEU A 559 0.69 14.41 18.29
CA LEU A 559 1.23 13.09 17.92
C LEU A 559 1.11 12.81 16.42
N SER A 560 0.02 13.27 15.80
CA SER A 560 -0.19 13.17 14.36
C SER A 560 0.82 14.04 13.61
N TYR A 561 1.03 15.28 14.05
CA TYR A 561 2.05 16.18 13.49
C TYR A 561 3.46 15.59 13.60
N GLU A 562 3.85 15.08 14.77
CA GLU A 562 5.15 14.41 14.99
C GLU A 562 5.36 13.24 14.03
N SER A 563 4.32 12.41 13.85
CA SER A 563 4.34 11.28 12.91
C SER A 563 4.52 11.72 11.45
N LEU A 564 3.96 12.88 11.07
CA LEU A 564 4.09 13.44 9.72
C LEU A 564 5.44 14.12 9.49
N THR A 565 5.97 14.81 10.49
CA THR A 565 7.31 15.40 10.44
C THR A 565 8.39 14.33 10.35
N ALA A 566 8.20 13.17 11.00
CA ALA A 566 9.10 12.02 10.89
C ALA A 566 9.19 11.42 9.47
N LEU A 567 8.26 11.77 8.56
CA LEU A 567 8.32 11.40 7.14
C LEU A 567 9.18 12.36 6.30
N GLU A 568 9.82 13.37 6.91
CA GLU A 568 10.60 14.42 6.25
C GLU A 568 9.76 15.23 5.23
N ILE A 569 8.46 15.39 5.51
CA ILE A 569 7.60 16.28 4.71
C ILE A 569 8.02 17.74 5.00
N PRO A 570 8.23 18.58 3.96
CA PRO A 570 8.54 19.99 4.14
C PRO A 570 7.61 20.73 5.11
N ASN A 571 8.21 21.48 6.05
CA ASN A 571 7.49 22.18 7.12
C ASN A 571 6.44 23.17 6.61
N ASP A 572 6.66 23.79 5.45
CA ASP A 572 5.71 24.73 4.84
C ASP A 572 4.37 24.06 4.47
N MET A 573 4.36 22.75 4.25
CA MET A 573 3.12 21.98 4.03
C MET A 573 2.44 21.55 5.32
N LEU A 574 3.18 21.50 6.44
CA LEU A 574 2.67 21.10 7.75
C LEU A 574 2.27 22.30 8.64
N GLN A 575 2.68 23.52 8.27
CA GLN A 575 2.40 24.76 9.01
C GLN A 575 0.92 24.91 9.38
N ILE A 576 0.00 24.55 8.47
CA ILE A 576 -1.44 24.65 8.71
C ILE A 576 -1.94 23.78 9.89
N ILE A 577 -1.24 22.68 10.20
CA ILE A 577 -1.54 21.85 11.38
C ILE A 577 -1.02 22.54 12.64
N GLN A 578 0.14 23.21 12.59
CA GLN A 578 0.65 23.97 13.72
C GLN A 578 -0.25 25.17 14.04
N ASP A 579 -0.76 25.86 13.02
CA ASP A 579 -1.72 26.95 13.18
C ASP A 579 -3.01 26.43 13.85
N LEU A 580 -3.49 25.24 13.45
CA LEU A 580 -4.62 24.58 14.12
C LEU A 580 -4.32 24.25 15.59
N ILE A 581 -3.13 23.71 15.88
CA ILE A 581 -2.72 23.41 17.26
C ILE A 581 -2.71 24.70 18.09
N PHE A 582 -2.18 25.80 17.54
CA PHE A 582 -2.19 27.10 18.19
C PHE A 582 -3.62 27.55 18.52
N ASP A 583 -4.52 27.56 17.53
CA ASP A 583 -5.92 27.97 17.71
C ASP A 583 -6.64 27.12 18.77
N LEU A 584 -6.42 25.79 18.76
CA LEU A 584 -7.01 24.88 19.73
C LEU A 584 -6.47 25.10 21.15
N ARG A 585 -5.17 25.39 21.29
CA ARG A 585 -4.55 25.71 22.58
C ARG A 585 -5.15 27.00 23.16
N VAL A 586 -5.31 28.04 22.33
CA VAL A 586 -5.96 29.30 22.71
C VAL A 586 -7.38 29.04 23.19
N ARG A 587 -8.20 28.35 22.38
CA ARG A 587 -9.59 28.03 22.75
C ARG A 587 -9.69 27.20 24.03
N CYS A 588 -8.79 26.23 24.21
CA CYS A 588 -8.72 25.40 25.40
C CYS A 588 -8.47 26.22 26.67
N ILE A 589 -7.52 27.17 26.63
CA ILE A 589 -7.23 28.07 27.76
C ILE A 589 -8.46 28.93 28.06
N MET A 590 -9.05 29.57 27.03
CA MET A 590 -10.21 30.45 27.22
C MET A 590 -11.42 29.74 27.83
N ILE A 591 -11.84 28.60 27.26
CA ILE A 591 -12.98 27.82 27.77
C ILE A 591 -12.71 27.35 29.20
N THR A 592 -11.49 26.86 29.48
CA THR A 592 -11.17 26.32 30.81
C THR A 592 -11.22 27.41 31.88
N LEU A 593 -10.70 28.61 31.58
CA LEU A 593 -10.78 29.75 32.50
C LEU A 593 -12.22 30.25 32.68
N GLN A 594 -13.03 30.28 31.60
CA GLN A 594 -14.47 30.58 31.71
C GLN A 594 -15.16 29.58 32.63
N HIS A 595 -15.05 28.28 32.35
CA HIS A 595 -15.62 27.22 33.19
C HIS A 595 -15.15 27.29 34.64
N THR A 596 -13.90 27.71 34.88
CA THR A 596 -13.38 27.93 36.23
C THR A 596 -14.14 29.05 36.93
N ALA A 597 -14.45 30.15 36.25
CA ALA A 597 -15.28 31.22 36.81
C ALA A 597 -16.70 30.72 37.14
N GLU A 598 -17.30 29.88 36.28
CA GLU A 598 -18.60 29.27 36.58
C GLU A 598 -18.56 28.24 37.72
N ASP A 599 -17.47 27.48 37.86
CA ASP A 599 -17.26 26.55 38.97
C ASP A 599 -17.08 27.31 40.29
N VAL A 600 -16.32 28.42 40.27
CA VAL A 600 -16.13 29.33 41.40
C VAL A 600 -17.46 29.96 41.82
N LYS A 601 -18.29 30.39 40.88
CA LYS A 601 -19.63 30.92 41.17
C LYS A 601 -20.51 29.94 41.95
N ARG A 602 -20.39 28.65 41.63
CA ARG A 602 -21.14 27.57 42.30
C ARG A 602 -20.60 27.21 43.69
N LEU A 603 -19.45 27.77 44.11
CA LEU A 603 -18.95 27.57 45.48
C LEU A 603 -19.85 28.23 46.52
N ALA A 604 -20.43 29.40 46.21
CA ALA A 604 -21.33 30.11 47.11
C ALA A 604 -22.57 29.29 47.49
N GLU A 605 -23.04 28.42 46.58
CA GLU A 605 -24.21 27.56 46.81
C GLU A 605 -23.91 26.36 47.72
N LYS A 606 -22.63 26.04 47.91
CA LYS A 606 -22.15 24.86 48.66
C LYS A 606 -21.57 25.22 50.02
N GLU A 607 -21.66 26.50 50.41
CA GLU A 607 -21.11 26.98 51.67
C GLU A 607 -21.91 26.41 52.86
N ASP A 608 -21.21 25.75 53.78
CA ASP A 608 -21.78 25.13 54.99
C ASP A 608 -21.62 26.01 56.25
N TRP A 609 -20.91 27.14 56.12
CA TRP A 609 -20.60 28.11 57.17
C TRP A 609 -19.92 27.52 58.42
N VAL A 610 -19.20 26.41 58.26
CA VAL A 610 -18.42 25.81 59.34
C VAL A 610 -17.14 26.61 59.51
N VAL A 611 -16.97 27.20 60.70
CA VAL A 611 -15.83 28.05 61.05
C VAL A 611 -14.79 27.25 61.84
N ASP A 612 -13.52 27.36 61.48
CA ASP A 612 -12.40 26.73 62.18
C ASP A 612 -11.94 27.52 63.44
N ASN A 613 -10.84 27.08 64.06
CA ASN A 613 -10.29 27.74 65.25
C ASN A 613 -9.70 29.14 64.97
N GLU A 614 -9.48 29.49 63.71
CA GLU A 614 -8.91 30.78 63.28
C GLU A 614 -9.99 31.74 62.76
N GLY A 615 -11.25 31.32 62.72
CA GLY A 615 -12.35 32.17 62.28
C GLY A 615 -12.60 32.11 60.77
N LEU A 616 -12.15 31.04 60.10
CA LEU A 616 -12.21 30.89 58.66
C LEU A 616 -13.17 29.76 58.25
N THR A 617 -13.82 29.93 57.10
CA THR A 617 -14.56 28.85 56.47
C THR A 617 -13.69 28.09 55.47
N CYS A 618 -14.19 26.96 54.95
CA CYS A 618 -13.45 26.21 53.93
C CYS A 618 -13.42 26.94 52.57
N LEU A 619 -14.21 28.00 52.38
CA LEU A 619 -14.43 28.67 51.09
C LEU A 619 -13.14 29.20 50.44
N PRO A 620 -12.22 29.91 51.14
CA PRO A 620 -10.95 30.35 50.55
C PRO A 620 -10.11 29.18 50.03
N SER A 621 -10.06 28.08 50.78
CA SER A 621 -9.28 26.89 50.39
C SER A 621 -9.90 26.15 49.20
N GLN A 622 -11.23 26.06 49.14
CA GLN A 622 -11.94 25.46 48.00
C GLN A 622 -11.76 26.30 46.72
N PHE A 623 -11.78 27.62 46.85
CA PHE A 623 -11.47 28.53 45.76
C PHE A 623 -10.04 28.33 45.23
N GLU A 624 -9.06 28.31 46.14
CA GLU A 624 -7.65 28.05 45.78
C GLU A 624 -7.51 26.73 45.03
N GLN A 625 -8.10 25.65 45.56
CA GLN A 625 -8.05 24.33 44.94
C GLN A 625 -8.71 24.30 43.55
N CYS A 626 -9.84 25.00 43.38
CA CYS A 626 -10.55 25.10 42.10
C CYS A 626 -9.67 25.76 41.02
N VAL A 627 -9.04 26.89 41.35
CA VAL A 627 -8.14 27.60 40.44
C VAL A 627 -6.88 26.77 40.15
N VAL A 628 -6.27 26.20 41.18
CA VAL A 628 -5.05 25.37 41.03
C VAL A 628 -5.31 24.15 40.15
N HIS A 629 -6.43 23.45 40.34
CA HIS A 629 -6.80 22.30 39.51
C HIS A 629 -6.96 22.71 38.03
N SER A 630 -7.60 23.86 37.78
CA SER A 630 -7.75 24.42 36.43
C SER A 630 -6.39 24.71 35.77
N LEU A 631 -5.49 25.41 36.47
CA LEU A 631 -4.14 25.72 35.98
C LEU A 631 -3.29 24.46 35.74
N GLN A 632 -3.41 23.45 36.60
CA GLN A 632 -2.76 22.16 36.41
C GLN A 632 -3.23 21.44 35.14
N SER A 633 -4.54 21.48 34.86
CA SER A 633 -5.11 20.87 33.64
C SER A 633 -4.60 21.54 32.36
N LEU A 634 -4.27 22.83 32.43
CA LEU A 634 -3.74 23.62 31.31
C LEU A 634 -2.23 23.51 31.12
N LYS A 635 -1.48 22.91 32.05
CA LYS A 635 0.00 22.84 31.97
C LYS A 635 0.48 22.29 30.63
N GLY A 636 -0.02 21.12 30.23
CA GLY A 636 0.36 20.49 28.95
C GLY A 636 -0.07 21.28 27.71
N VAL A 637 -1.06 22.17 27.85
CA VAL A 637 -1.55 23.05 26.78
C VAL A 637 -0.69 24.30 26.68
N VAL A 638 -0.26 24.89 27.80
CA VAL A 638 0.60 26.08 27.81
C VAL A 638 2.03 25.73 27.39
N ASP A 639 2.53 24.55 27.73
CA ASP A 639 3.85 24.08 27.32
C ASP A 639 3.98 24.00 25.79
N CYS A 640 5.01 24.66 25.23
CA CYS A 640 5.32 24.62 23.80
C CYS A 640 6.14 23.37 23.43
N LYS A 641 5.75 22.70 22.34
CA LYS A 641 6.54 21.64 21.70
C LYS A 641 7.43 22.21 20.58
N PRO A 642 8.45 21.46 20.08
CA PRO A 642 9.32 21.93 19.02
C PRO A 642 8.54 22.39 17.78
N GLY A 643 8.78 23.62 17.35
CA GLY A 643 8.09 24.24 16.20
C GLY A 643 6.78 24.98 16.56
N GLU A 644 6.27 24.88 17.79
CA GLU A 644 5.08 25.63 18.21
C GLU A 644 5.43 27.05 18.66
N THR A 645 4.55 28.01 18.34
CA THR A 645 4.58 29.36 18.88
C THR A 645 3.95 29.40 20.28
N SER A 646 4.42 30.33 21.12
CA SER A 646 3.82 30.56 22.43
C SER A 646 2.46 31.23 22.27
N VAL A 647 1.46 30.75 23.01
CA VAL A 647 0.10 31.34 23.03
C VAL A 647 0.16 32.81 23.47
N PHE A 648 1.04 33.13 24.41
CA PHE A 648 1.20 34.49 24.95
C PHE A 648 2.06 35.42 24.07
N GLN A 649 2.47 34.97 22.87
CA GLN A 649 3.19 35.84 21.94
C GLN A 649 2.28 36.94 21.35
N GLN A 650 0.98 36.67 21.24
CA GLN A 650 0.00 37.64 20.76
C GLN A 650 -0.56 38.46 21.92
N GLN A 651 -0.33 39.78 21.89
CA GLN A 651 -0.76 40.70 22.95
C GLN A 651 -2.26 40.63 23.24
N LYS A 652 -3.10 40.53 22.19
CA LYS A 652 -4.57 40.41 22.36
C LYS A 652 -4.95 39.18 23.19
N ILE A 653 -4.32 38.04 22.94
CA ILE A 653 -4.61 36.79 23.68
C ILE A 653 -4.15 36.91 25.13
N GLN A 654 -3.00 37.54 25.36
CA GLN A 654 -2.51 37.82 26.71
C GLN A 654 -3.49 38.72 27.49
N GLU A 655 -4.03 39.76 26.85
CA GLU A 655 -5.05 40.64 27.43
C GLU A 655 -6.35 39.88 27.74
N ASP A 656 -6.84 39.06 26.80
CA ASP A 656 -8.06 38.26 26.99
C ASP A 656 -7.91 37.24 28.15
N VAL A 657 -6.76 36.55 28.23
CA VAL A 657 -6.46 35.59 29.31
C VAL A 657 -6.31 36.31 30.67
N CYS A 658 -5.63 37.47 30.69
CA CYS A 658 -5.51 38.30 31.89
C CYS A 658 -6.89 38.74 32.38
N GLN A 659 -7.79 39.17 31.48
CA GLN A 659 -9.15 39.59 31.83
C GLN A 659 -10.01 38.44 32.35
N LEU A 660 -9.92 37.25 31.74
CA LEU A 660 -10.60 36.05 32.25
C LEU A 660 -10.09 35.65 33.64
N SER A 661 -8.78 35.78 33.88
CA SER A 661 -8.18 35.48 35.19
C SER A 661 -8.65 36.48 36.26
N ILE A 662 -8.70 37.77 35.94
CA ILE A 662 -9.30 38.81 36.81
C ILE A 662 -10.78 38.49 37.07
N ASN A 663 -11.53 38.09 36.05
CA ASN A 663 -12.95 37.72 36.19
C ASN A 663 -13.16 36.55 37.16
N ILE A 664 -12.30 35.53 37.16
CA ILE A 664 -12.39 34.42 38.13
C ILE A 664 -12.28 34.95 39.57
N MET A 665 -11.32 35.83 39.84
CA MET A 665 -11.12 36.43 41.16
C MET A 665 -12.31 37.34 41.53
N GLN A 666 -12.82 38.13 40.59
CA GLN A 666 -13.97 39.01 40.79
C GLN A 666 -15.25 38.23 41.08
N VAL A 667 -15.53 37.16 40.34
CA VAL A 667 -16.68 36.29 40.59
C VAL A 667 -16.62 35.71 42.01
N PHE A 668 -15.44 35.39 42.52
CA PHE A 668 -15.29 34.94 43.91
C PHE A 668 -15.56 36.06 44.93
N ILE A 669 -15.09 37.28 44.67
CA ILE A 669 -15.40 38.45 45.50
C ILE A 669 -16.91 38.72 45.50
N ASP A 670 -17.57 38.64 44.34
CA ASP A 670 -19.03 38.78 44.22
C ASP A 670 -19.76 37.67 45.00
N CYS A 671 -19.21 36.45 45.06
CA CYS A 671 -19.75 35.37 45.89
C CYS A 671 -19.70 35.71 47.38
N LEU A 672 -18.60 36.29 47.86
CA LEU A 672 -18.47 36.74 49.25
C LEU A 672 -19.48 37.86 49.56
N GLU A 673 -19.62 38.82 48.65
CA GLU A 673 -20.60 39.89 48.79
C GLU A 673 -22.03 39.33 48.85
N GLN A 674 -22.38 38.41 47.95
CA GLN A 674 -23.70 37.76 47.95
C GLN A 674 -23.96 36.97 49.24
N LEU A 675 -22.97 36.23 49.75
CA LEU A 675 -23.12 35.47 51.00
C LEU A 675 -23.31 36.40 52.22
N SER A 676 -22.74 37.61 52.17
CA SER A 676 -22.84 38.60 53.24
C SER A 676 -24.12 39.44 53.20
N THR A 677 -24.73 39.65 52.03
CA THR A 677 -25.84 40.59 51.82
C THR A 677 -27.19 39.95 51.47
N LYS A 678 -27.22 38.66 51.12
CA LYS A 678 -28.49 37.97 50.81
C LYS A 678 -29.42 37.99 52.03
N PRO A 679 -30.59 38.64 51.96
CA PRO A 679 -31.63 38.41 52.95
C PRO A 679 -32.08 36.96 52.80
N ASP A 680 -32.25 36.23 53.90
CA ASP A 680 -32.93 34.93 53.86
C ASP A 680 -34.32 35.17 53.27
N SER A 681 -34.51 34.80 52.01
CA SER A 681 -35.79 34.91 51.34
C SER A 681 -36.76 33.92 51.98
N ASP A 682 -37.91 34.45 52.39
CA ASP A 682 -39.14 33.80 52.84
C ASP A 682 -39.27 33.46 54.34
N VAL A 683 -39.40 34.50 55.17
CA VAL A 683 -40.36 34.45 56.29
C VAL A 683 -41.32 35.63 56.14
N ASP A 684 -42.56 35.31 55.77
CA ASP A 684 -43.66 36.25 55.63
C ASP A 684 -43.75 37.21 56.81
N THR A 685 -43.73 38.49 56.49
CA THR A 685 -44.00 39.57 57.42
C THR A 685 -45.49 39.55 57.79
N MET A 686 -45.83 38.88 58.89
CA MET A 686 -47.09 39.15 59.59
C MET A 686 -46.88 39.17 61.10
N HIS A 687 -46.98 40.39 61.65
CA HIS A 687 -47.32 40.75 63.02
C HIS A 687 -46.42 40.20 64.15
N LEU A 688 -45.72 41.12 64.83
CA LEU A 688 -46.16 41.58 66.16
C LEU A 688 -45.37 42.81 66.61
N SER A 689 -46.12 43.69 67.26
CA SER A 689 -45.80 45.02 67.72
C SER A 689 -44.75 45.06 68.83
N ALA A 690 -44.11 46.23 68.91
CA ALA A 690 -43.39 46.73 70.08
C ALA A 690 -44.15 46.46 71.39
N ASP A 691 -43.42 45.94 72.39
CA ASP A 691 -43.51 46.40 73.77
C ASP A 691 -42.31 45.90 74.60
N VAL A 692 -42.08 46.63 75.69
CA VAL A 692 -40.81 46.86 76.40
C VAL A 692 -40.60 45.92 77.61
N SER A 693 -39.32 45.58 77.89
CA SER A 693 -38.70 45.11 79.16
C SER A 693 -38.82 43.64 79.62
N SER A 694 -37.71 42.89 79.55
CA SER A 694 -36.87 42.45 80.70
C SER A 694 -35.70 41.55 80.23
N PRO A 695 -34.48 41.68 80.77
CA PRO A 695 -33.39 40.75 80.48
C PRO A 695 -33.35 39.67 81.55
N ASP A 696 -33.79 38.45 81.23
CA ASP A 696 -33.50 37.28 82.06
C ASP A 696 -32.61 36.26 81.34
N LEU A 697 -31.66 35.82 82.14
CA LEU A 697 -30.44 35.08 81.92
C LEU A 697 -30.74 33.58 81.66
N PHE A 698 -29.98 32.99 80.72
CA PHE A 698 -29.71 31.55 80.56
C PHE A 698 -30.83 30.61 80.03
N GLY A 699 -30.60 30.12 78.80
CA GLY A 699 -30.88 28.72 78.44
C GLY A 699 -32.12 28.44 77.59
N SER A 700 -31.97 28.48 76.26
CA SER A 700 -32.53 27.43 75.40
C SER A 700 -31.79 27.39 74.07
N ILE A 701 -31.19 26.24 73.79
CA ILE A 701 -30.62 25.85 72.51
C ILE A 701 -31.82 25.56 71.61
N HIS A 702 -32.21 26.52 70.78
CA HIS A 702 -32.99 26.25 69.58
C HIS A 702 -32.11 26.57 68.38
N GLU A 703 -31.73 25.51 67.67
CA GLU A 703 -31.14 25.53 66.34
C GLU A 703 -32.17 26.10 65.35
N ASP A 704 -32.18 27.42 65.19
CA ASP A 704 -32.70 28.02 63.97
C ASP A 704 -31.52 28.15 63.00
N SER A 705 -31.60 27.38 61.91
CA SER A 705 -30.57 27.10 60.92
C SER A 705 -30.25 28.27 59.97
N SER A 706 -30.30 29.51 60.46
CA SER A 706 -29.76 30.67 59.76
C SER A 706 -28.81 31.46 60.67
N LEU A 707 -27.55 31.55 60.25
CA LEU A 707 -26.58 32.44 60.88
C LEU A 707 -27.10 33.88 60.82
N SER A 708 -27.00 34.64 61.92
CA SER A 708 -27.40 36.05 61.93
C SER A 708 -26.56 36.86 60.94
N LEU A 709 -27.13 37.94 60.41
CA LEU A 709 -26.46 38.82 59.45
C LEU A 709 -25.12 39.33 60.01
N GLU A 710 -25.06 39.71 61.28
CA GLU A 710 -23.83 40.25 61.88
C GLU A 710 -22.73 39.19 61.98
N ARG A 711 -23.11 37.93 62.28
CA ARG A 711 -22.17 36.82 62.32
C ARG A 711 -21.69 36.43 60.92
N ARG A 712 -22.56 36.48 59.89
CA ARG A 712 -22.16 36.29 58.48
C ARG A 712 -21.15 37.35 58.06
N LEU A 713 -21.39 38.62 58.39
CA LEU A 713 -20.48 39.73 58.09
C LEU A 713 -19.11 39.54 58.72
N LEU A 714 -19.04 39.16 60.00
CA LEU A 714 -17.75 38.91 60.67
C LEU A 714 -16.98 37.74 60.07
N ILE A 715 -17.67 36.65 59.73
CA ILE A 715 -17.03 35.48 59.09
C ILE A 715 -16.48 35.86 57.72
N VAL A 716 -17.25 36.60 56.91
CA VAL A 716 -16.80 37.05 55.58
C VAL A 716 -15.65 38.05 55.70
N LEU A 717 -15.66 38.98 56.67
CA LEU A 717 -14.53 39.89 56.94
C LEU A 717 -13.26 39.13 57.35
N SER A 718 -13.40 38.07 58.15
CA SER A 718 -12.28 37.19 58.52
C SER A 718 -11.72 36.48 57.29
N ASN A 719 -12.60 35.93 56.44
CA ASN A 719 -12.22 35.35 55.15
C ASN A 719 -11.51 36.38 54.25
N CYS A 720 -12.00 37.62 54.14
CA CYS A 720 -11.35 38.69 53.37
C CYS A 720 -9.93 38.97 53.85
N CYS A 721 -9.70 39.06 55.17
CA CYS A 721 -8.37 39.25 55.75
C CYS A 721 -7.42 38.09 55.37
N TYR A 722 -7.91 36.86 55.39
CA TYR A 722 -7.12 35.69 55.00
C TYR A 722 -6.82 35.63 53.50
N LEU A 723 -7.79 36.02 52.67
CA LEU A 723 -7.63 36.10 51.22
C LEU A 723 -6.54 37.10 50.82
N GLU A 724 -6.53 38.27 51.46
CA GLU A 724 -5.52 39.32 51.23
C GLU A 724 -4.10 38.84 51.60
N ARG A 725 -3.95 38.14 52.72
CA ARG A 725 -2.62 37.75 53.23
C ARG A 725 -2.07 36.45 52.65
N HIS A 726 -2.93 35.55 52.18
CA HIS A 726 -2.52 34.20 51.81
C HIS A 726 -3.07 33.77 50.45
N THR A 727 -4.38 33.62 50.32
CA THR A 727 -4.98 32.90 49.19
C THR A 727 -4.70 33.57 47.84
N PHE A 728 -4.87 34.89 47.72
CA PHE A 728 -4.63 35.59 46.46
C PHE A 728 -3.15 35.59 46.07
N LEU A 729 -2.25 35.64 47.06
CA LEU A 729 -0.81 35.53 46.82
C LEU A 729 -0.41 34.11 46.35
N ASN A 730 -0.97 33.07 46.96
CA ASN A 730 -0.76 31.68 46.55
C ASN A 730 -1.28 31.45 45.12
N VAL A 731 -2.48 31.95 44.80
CA VAL A 731 -3.06 31.87 43.46
C VAL A 731 -2.17 32.57 42.44
N ALA A 732 -1.64 33.75 42.77
CA ALA A 732 -0.68 34.46 41.92
C ALA A 732 0.59 33.63 41.67
N GLU A 733 1.20 33.05 42.71
CA GLU A 733 2.36 32.15 42.56
C GLU A 733 2.03 30.95 41.65
N HIS A 734 0.83 30.40 41.75
CA HIS A 734 0.37 29.32 40.87
C HIS A 734 0.22 29.76 39.41
N PHE A 735 -0.29 30.96 39.12
CA PHE A 735 -0.31 31.49 37.75
C PHE A 735 1.09 31.61 37.17
N GLU A 736 2.05 32.15 37.93
CA GLU A 736 3.45 32.28 37.50
C GLU A 736 4.10 30.92 37.25
N LYS A 737 3.93 29.98 38.18
CA LYS A 737 4.47 28.62 38.08
C LYS A 737 3.96 27.86 36.86
N HIS A 738 2.74 28.14 36.42
CA HIS A 738 2.12 27.55 35.23
C HIS A 738 2.35 28.35 33.94
N GLY A 739 3.20 29.38 33.96
CA GLY A 739 3.67 30.10 32.77
C GLY A 739 2.71 31.17 32.24
N PHE A 740 1.74 31.63 33.06
CA PHE A 740 0.86 32.73 32.71
C PHE A 740 1.59 34.08 32.89
N GLN A 741 1.25 35.06 32.04
CA GLN A 741 1.84 36.40 32.06
C GLN A 741 0.85 37.43 32.60
N GLY A 742 1.34 38.53 33.17
CA GLY A 742 0.49 39.61 33.68
C GLY A 742 -0.09 39.36 35.08
N VAL A 743 0.56 38.49 35.86
CA VAL A 743 0.14 38.14 37.22
C VAL A 743 0.12 39.36 38.17
N GLU A 744 1.04 40.30 37.99
CA GLU A 744 1.07 41.57 38.75
C GLU A 744 -0.26 42.34 38.59
N LYS A 745 -0.77 42.45 37.35
CA LYS A 745 -2.03 43.13 37.07
C LYS A 745 -3.23 42.38 37.66
N ILE A 746 -3.24 41.05 37.53
CA ILE A 746 -4.31 40.21 38.12
C ILE A 746 -4.35 40.43 39.63
N THR A 747 -3.21 40.32 40.30
CA THR A 747 -3.09 40.47 41.75
C THR A 747 -3.49 41.88 42.20
N GLN A 748 -3.00 42.93 41.53
CA GLN A 748 -3.30 44.31 41.90
C GLN A 748 -4.81 44.59 41.81
N VAL A 749 -5.43 44.28 40.67
CA VAL A 749 -6.86 44.56 40.45
C VAL A 749 -7.73 43.75 41.43
N SER A 750 -7.40 42.48 41.65
CA SER A 750 -8.16 41.63 42.58
C SER A 750 -8.00 42.06 44.05
N MET A 751 -6.80 42.49 44.47
CA MET A 751 -6.56 43.01 45.82
C MET A 751 -7.31 44.31 46.06
N ASP A 752 -7.34 45.23 45.09
CA ASP A 752 -8.06 46.49 45.19
C ASP A 752 -9.58 46.24 45.33
N SER A 753 -10.14 45.33 44.52
CA SER A 753 -11.56 44.93 44.64
C SER A 753 -11.88 44.25 45.98
N LEU A 754 -10.97 43.41 46.50
CA LEU A 754 -11.16 42.74 47.79
C LEU A 754 -11.16 43.76 48.95
N LYS A 755 -10.27 44.75 48.91
CA LYS A 755 -10.21 45.83 49.91
C LYS A 755 -11.45 46.70 49.88
N GLU A 756 -11.98 46.99 48.70
CA GLU A 756 -13.23 47.73 48.56
C GLU A 756 -14.41 46.97 49.19
N LEU A 757 -14.51 45.65 48.95
CA LEU A 757 -15.52 44.82 49.57
C LEU A 757 -15.35 44.76 51.10
N ASP A 758 -14.12 44.50 51.57
CA ASP A 758 -13.80 44.46 53.01
C ASP A 758 -14.18 45.77 53.70
N GLN A 759 -13.88 46.92 53.11
CA GLN A 759 -14.28 48.22 53.65
C GLN A 759 -15.80 48.37 53.72
N ARG A 760 -16.53 48.02 52.66
CA ARG A 760 -17.99 48.14 52.58
C ARG A 760 -18.69 47.25 53.62
N LEU A 761 -18.28 45.99 53.73
CA LEU A 761 -18.84 45.05 54.70
C LEU A 761 -18.50 45.46 56.14
N PHE A 762 -17.31 46.01 56.34
CA PHE A 762 -16.87 46.52 57.64
C PHE A 762 -17.70 47.72 58.07
N GLU A 763 -17.91 48.71 57.20
CA GLU A 763 -18.76 49.87 57.48
C GLU A 763 -20.19 49.43 57.84
N MET A 764 -20.78 48.50 57.07
CA MET A 764 -22.10 47.96 57.36
C MET A 764 -22.18 47.24 58.72
N TYR A 765 -21.16 46.47 59.10
CA TYR A 765 -21.10 45.85 60.43
C TYR A 765 -20.98 46.91 61.54
N ILE A 766 -20.17 47.95 61.33
CA ILE A 766 -19.99 49.03 62.30
C ILE A 766 -21.29 49.81 62.49
N GLU A 767 -22.02 50.16 61.43
CA GLU A 767 -23.33 50.81 61.54
C GLU A 767 -24.31 49.99 62.38
N LEU A 768 -24.41 48.68 62.12
CA LEU A 768 -25.31 47.78 62.86
C LEU A 768 -24.99 47.72 64.38
N LYS A 769 -23.72 47.83 64.77
CA LYS A 769 -23.30 47.70 66.19
C LYS A 769 -23.08 49.03 66.90
N ALA A 770 -22.62 50.05 66.20
CA ALA A 770 -22.32 51.36 66.79
C ALA A 770 -23.57 52.21 66.98
N ASP A 771 -24.49 52.22 66.00
CA ASP A 771 -25.68 53.09 66.02
C ASP A 771 -26.58 52.87 67.25
N PRO A 772 -26.87 51.63 67.69
CA PRO A 772 -27.66 51.41 68.90
C PRO A 772 -26.95 51.90 70.17
N ILE A 773 -25.61 51.76 70.23
CA ILE A 773 -24.82 52.21 71.37
C ILE A 773 -24.84 53.74 71.42
N VAL A 774 -24.50 54.39 70.31
CA VAL A 774 -24.50 55.84 70.13
C VAL A 774 -25.89 56.42 70.42
N GLY A 775 -26.95 55.86 69.82
CA GLY A 775 -28.33 56.29 70.00
C GLY A 775 -28.87 56.13 71.43
N SER A 776 -28.28 55.23 72.23
CA SER A 776 -28.64 55.07 73.65
C SER A 776 -28.00 56.11 74.59
N LEU A 777 -26.94 56.80 74.15
CA LEU A 777 -26.18 57.73 74.99
C LEU A 777 -27.00 58.96 75.36
N GLU A 778 -27.63 59.61 74.38
CA GLU A 778 -28.40 60.84 74.62
C GLU A 778 -29.61 60.62 75.54
N PRO A 779 -30.50 59.63 75.28
CA PRO A 779 -31.58 59.29 76.21
C PRO A 779 -31.06 58.88 77.58
N GLY A 780 -29.94 58.15 77.63
CA GLY A 780 -29.31 57.70 78.87
C GLY A 780 -28.75 58.83 79.73
N ILE A 781 -28.17 59.87 79.12
CA ILE A 781 -27.67 61.06 79.82
C ILE A 781 -28.78 61.84 80.52
N TYR A 782 -29.94 61.96 79.87
CA TYR A 782 -31.08 62.75 80.35
C TYR A 782 -32.16 61.90 81.06
N ALA A 783 -31.90 60.60 81.25
CA ALA A 783 -32.79 59.69 81.95
C ALA A 783 -33.15 60.23 83.34
N GLY A 784 -34.44 60.17 83.69
CA GLY A 784 -34.93 60.67 84.98
C GLY A 784 -34.94 62.19 85.13
N TYR A 785 -35.04 62.95 84.03
CA TYR A 785 -35.05 64.43 84.00
C TYR A 785 -33.76 65.05 84.54
N PHE A 786 -32.61 64.41 84.31
CA PHE A 786 -31.32 64.90 84.76
C PHE A 786 -30.95 66.25 84.09
N ASP A 787 -30.56 67.25 84.89
CA ASP A 787 -30.10 68.56 84.41
C ASP A 787 -28.66 68.84 84.89
N TRP A 788 -27.77 69.18 83.94
CA TRP A 788 -26.39 69.57 84.20
C TRP A 788 -26.27 70.83 85.08
N LYS A 789 -27.31 71.69 85.10
CA LYS A 789 -27.35 72.94 85.89
C LYS A 789 -27.73 72.72 87.35
N ASP A 790 -28.43 71.65 87.67
CA ASP A 790 -28.91 71.32 89.02
C ASP A 790 -28.48 69.90 89.42
N CYS A 791 -27.16 69.68 89.40
CA CYS A 791 -26.57 68.38 89.66
C CYS A 791 -26.20 68.21 91.14
N LEU A 792 -26.70 67.14 91.76
CA LEU A 792 -26.27 66.72 93.10
C LEU A 792 -24.79 66.28 93.09
N THR A 793 -24.18 66.19 94.27
CA THR A 793 -22.79 65.74 94.38
C THR A 793 -22.62 64.35 93.75
N PRO A 794 -21.64 64.17 92.84
CA PRO A 794 -21.36 62.89 92.20
C PRO A 794 -21.16 61.75 93.21
N THR A 795 -21.93 60.67 93.07
CA THR A 795 -21.78 59.45 93.88
C THR A 795 -21.03 58.34 93.14
N GLY A 796 -20.87 58.48 91.82
CA GLY A 796 -20.20 57.52 90.96
C GLY A 796 -20.62 57.68 89.50
N VAL A 797 -20.12 56.77 88.65
CA VAL A 797 -20.50 56.69 87.23
C VAL A 797 -21.94 56.21 87.10
N ARG A 798 -22.76 56.93 86.32
CA ARG A 798 -24.19 56.62 86.10
C ARG A 798 -24.38 55.36 85.23
N ASN A 799 -25.56 54.76 85.33
CA ASN A 799 -25.84 53.45 84.72
C ASN A 799 -25.80 53.47 83.19
N TYR A 800 -26.21 54.56 82.53
CA TYR A 800 -26.17 54.64 81.06
C TYR A 800 -24.76 54.37 80.49
N LEU A 801 -23.71 54.85 81.17
CA LEU A 801 -22.33 54.62 80.73
C LEU A 801 -21.88 53.18 80.98
N LYS A 802 -22.36 52.57 82.07
CA LYS A 802 -22.12 51.15 82.37
C LYS A 802 -22.80 50.26 81.35
N GLU A 803 -24.03 50.59 80.94
CA GLU A 803 -24.78 49.91 79.88
C GLU A 803 -24.06 50.05 78.53
N ALA A 804 -23.60 51.25 78.17
CA ALA A 804 -22.79 51.45 76.97
C ALA A 804 -21.51 50.60 76.98
N LEU A 805 -20.79 50.54 78.11
CA LEU A 805 -19.62 49.67 78.27
C LEU A 805 -20.00 48.19 78.13
N VAL A 806 -21.11 47.74 78.73
CA VAL A 806 -21.58 46.35 78.59
C VAL A 806 -21.92 46.03 77.13
N HIS A 807 -22.52 46.95 76.37
CA HIS A 807 -22.76 46.76 74.94
C HIS A 807 -21.44 46.67 74.14
N ILE A 808 -20.45 47.51 74.43
CA ILE A 808 -19.11 47.41 73.81
C ILE A 808 -18.44 46.06 74.16
N ILE A 809 -18.61 45.57 75.39
CA ILE A 809 -18.13 44.24 75.82
C ILE A 809 -18.87 43.12 75.07
N ALA A 810 -20.17 43.27 74.83
CA ALA A 810 -20.93 42.30 74.06
C ALA A 810 -20.42 42.21 72.61
N VAL A 811 -20.16 43.36 71.97
CA VAL A 811 -19.53 43.40 70.64
C VAL A 811 -18.13 42.80 70.67
N HIS A 812 -17.31 43.12 71.68
CA HIS A 812 -16.00 42.49 71.86
C HIS A 812 -16.11 40.97 71.90
N ALA A 813 -17.02 40.43 72.71
CA ALA A 813 -17.20 38.99 72.86
C ALA A 813 -17.66 38.35 71.54
N GLU A 814 -18.61 38.96 70.84
CA GLU A 814 -19.08 38.50 69.52
C GLU A 814 -17.92 38.42 68.52
N VAL A 815 -17.17 39.51 68.34
CA VAL A 815 -16.03 39.55 67.41
C VAL A 815 -14.94 38.57 67.83
N PHE A 816 -14.60 38.51 69.12
CA PHE A 816 -13.57 37.61 69.64
C PHE A 816 -13.92 36.12 69.45
N THR A 817 -15.20 35.76 69.49
CA THR A 817 -15.64 34.38 69.23
C THR A 817 -15.52 33.97 67.77
N VAL A 818 -15.59 34.93 66.84
CA VAL A 818 -15.45 34.67 65.40
C VAL A 818 -14.00 34.81 64.98
N SER A 819 -13.40 35.99 65.16
CA SER A 819 -12.01 36.25 64.76
C SER A 819 -11.34 37.25 65.71
N LYS A 820 -10.30 36.77 66.40
CA LYS A 820 -9.52 37.58 67.36
C LYS A 820 -8.77 38.72 66.67
N GLU A 821 -8.41 38.56 65.40
CA GLU A 821 -7.68 39.57 64.65
C GLU A 821 -8.53 40.80 64.32
N LEU A 822 -9.85 40.64 64.22
CA LEU A 822 -10.77 41.73 63.91
C LEU A 822 -11.09 42.62 65.13
N VAL A 823 -10.86 42.13 66.36
CA VAL A 823 -11.23 42.84 67.60
C VAL A 823 -10.65 44.26 67.68
N PRO A 824 -9.34 44.49 67.45
CA PRO A 824 -8.79 45.83 67.52
C PRO A 824 -9.39 46.76 66.46
N ARG A 825 -9.64 46.24 65.26
CA ARG A 825 -10.19 46.99 64.13
C ARG A 825 -11.63 47.44 64.42
N VAL A 826 -12.48 46.52 64.87
CA VAL A 826 -13.89 46.80 65.16
C VAL A 826 -14.03 47.74 66.36
N LEU A 827 -13.39 47.43 67.49
CA LEU A 827 -13.58 48.21 68.71
C LEU A 827 -13.03 49.63 68.59
N SER A 828 -11.92 49.83 67.86
CA SER A 828 -11.38 51.18 67.64
C SER A 828 -12.41 52.09 66.98
N ARG A 829 -13.17 51.58 66.00
CA ARG A 829 -14.20 52.33 65.27
C ARG A 829 -15.45 52.58 66.11
N ILE A 830 -15.87 51.61 66.91
CA ILE A 830 -16.98 51.81 67.86
C ILE A 830 -16.60 52.86 68.92
N VAL A 831 -15.37 52.82 69.43
CA VAL A 831 -14.86 53.80 70.39
C VAL A 831 -14.78 55.20 69.77
N GLU A 832 -14.39 55.33 68.50
CA GLU A 832 -14.44 56.60 67.75
C GLU A 832 -15.87 57.16 67.71
N ALA A 833 -16.84 56.37 67.27
CA ALA A 833 -18.24 56.80 67.18
C ALA A 833 -18.82 57.21 68.54
N VAL A 834 -18.57 56.42 69.59
CA VAL A 834 -19.02 56.72 70.96
C VAL A 834 -18.34 57.98 71.51
N ALA A 835 -17.04 58.16 71.26
CA ALA A 835 -16.29 59.33 71.73
C ALA A 835 -16.72 60.61 71.01
N GLU A 836 -16.99 60.53 69.70
CA GLU A 836 -17.52 61.63 68.89
C GLU A 836 -18.91 62.05 69.38
N GLU A 837 -19.82 61.11 69.56
CA GLU A 837 -21.16 61.41 70.07
C GLU A 837 -21.12 62.00 71.47
N LEU A 838 -20.29 61.45 72.36
CA LEU A 838 -20.13 62.01 73.70
C LEU A 838 -19.58 63.45 73.65
N SER A 839 -18.64 63.73 72.75
CA SER A 839 -18.13 65.10 72.52
C SER A 839 -19.23 66.04 72.04
N ARG A 840 -20.02 65.62 71.03
CA ARG A 840 -21.16 66.39 70.51
C ARG A 840 -22.15 66.71 71.62
N LEU A 841 -22.54 65.72 72.41
CA LEU A 841 -23.49 65.87 73.51
C LEU A 841 -22.99 66.84 74.58
N MET A 842 -21.69 66.79 74.94
CA MET A 842 -21.11 67.73 75.90
C MET A 842 -21.07 69.17 75.38
N GLN A 843 -20.82 69.37 74.08
CA GLN A 843 -20.81 70.70 73.46
C GLN A 843 -22.21 71.31 73.37
N CYS A 844 -23.26 70.50 73.28
CA CYS A 844 -24.65 70.97 73.27
C CYS A 844 -25.18 71.40 74.65
N VAL A 845 -24.45 71.14 75.74
CA VAL A 845 -24.89 71.52 77.09
C VAL A 845 -24.74 73.04 77.30
N SER A 846 -25.86 73.72 77.55
CA SER A 846 -25.88 75.20 77.68
C SER A 846 -25.08 75.78 78.85
N SER A 847 -25.00 75.08 79.99
CA SER A 847 -24.16 75.47 81.13
C SER A 847 -24.04 74.33 82.15
N PHE A 848 -22.91 74.27 82.86
CA PHE A 848 -22.66 73.27 83.91
C PHE A 848 -22.66 73.90 85.30
N SER A 849 -23.26 73.20 86.27
CA SER A 849 -22.97 73.42 87.69
C SER A 849 -21.58 72.85 88.06
N ARG A 850 -21.04 73.21 89.23
CA ARG A 850 -19.77 72.64 89.73
C ARG A 850 -19.82 71.11 89.80
N ASN A 851 -20.91 70.56 90.35
CA ASN A 851 -21.12 69.12 90.46
C ASN A 851 -21.39 68.48 89.09
N GLY A 852 -22.12 69.16 88.20
CA GLY A 852 -22.39 68.67 86.83
C GLY A 852 -21.11 68.58 85.99
N ALA A 853 -20.22 69.57 86.08
CA ALA A 853 -18.90 69.53 85.45
C ALA A 853 -18.01 68.42 86.03
N LEU A 854 -18.12 68.14 87.33
CA LEU A 854 -17.42 67.04 87.98
C LEU A 854 -17.96 65.67 87.55
N GLN A 855 -19.29 65.51 87.45
CA GLN A 855 -19.94 64.28 86.95
C GLN A 855 -19.56 64.00 85.49
N ALA A 856 -19.65 65.00 84.61
CA ALA A 856 -19.27 64.85 83.19
C ALA A 856 -17.80 64.44 83.03
N ARG A 857 -16.91 65.05 83.83
CA ARG A 857 -15.47 64.72 83.80
C ARG A 857 -15.22 63.30 84.32
N LEU A 858 -15.92 62.88 85.38
CA LEU A 858 -15.88 61.51 85.90
C LEU A 858 -16.27 60.51 84.81
N GLU A 859 -17.36 60.75 84.11
CA GLU A 859 -17.90 59.85 83.08
C GLU A 859 -17.01 59.77 81.84
N ILE A 860 -16.53 60.91 81.32
CA ILE A 860 -15.60 60.93 80.18
C ILE A 860 -14.29 60.23 80.54
N CYS A 861 -13.71 60.49 81.71
CA CYS A 861 -12.49 59.83 82.15
C CYS A 861 -12.70 58.33 82.39
N ALA A 862 -13.85 57.93 82.97
CA ALA A 862 -14.17 56.53 83.20
C ALA A 862 -14.26 55.74 81.89
N LEU A 863 -14.96 56.28 80.88
CA LEU A 863 -15.08 55.64 79.57
C LEU A 863 -13.72 55.57 78.86
N ARG A 864 -13.01 56.69 78.77
CA ARG A 864 -11.69 56.75 78.11
C ARG A 864 -10.68 55.79 78.74
N ASP A 865 -10.65 55.71 80.07
CA ASP A 865 -9.76 54.79 80.79
C ASP A 865 -10.18 53.33 80.60
N ALA A 866 -11.48 53.03 80.50
CA ALA A 866 -12.00 51.68 80.27
C ALA A 866 -11.63 51.13 78.89
N VAL A 867 -11.67 51.96 77.84
CA VAL A 867 -11.40 51.55 76.44
C VAL A 867 -9.99 51.92 75.97
N ALA A 868 -9.07 52.20 76.89
CA ALA A 868 -7.76 52.79 76.60
C ALA A 868 -6.93 52.03 75.54
N VAL A 869 -7.08 50.71 75.45
CA VAL A 869 -6.38 49.83 74.49
C VAL A 869 -6.81 50.07 73.04
N PHE A 870 -8.05 50.55 72.83
CA PHE A 870 -8.65 50.76 71.51
C PHE A 870 -8.74 52.25 71.13
N LEU A 871 -8.00 53.11 71.82
CA LEU A 871 -7.97 54.54 71.50
C LEU A 871 -7.13 54.78 70.24
N THR A 872 -7.74 55.50 69.32
CA THR A 872 -7.14 56.02 68.09
C THR A 872 -6.80 57.51 68.22
N SER A 873 -6.16 58.09 67.20
CA SER A 873 -5.92 59.54 67.18
C SER A 873 -7.24 60.34 67.15
N GLU A 874 -8.25 59.82 66.44
CA GLU A 874 -9.57 60.46 66.28
C GLU A 874 -10.37 60.41 67.58
N SER A 875 -10.55 59.23 68.17
CA SER A 875 -11.23 59.08 69.46
C SER A 875 -10.55 59.88 70.58
N ASN A 876 -9.21 59.92 70.62
CA ASN A 876 -8.48 60.77 71.57
C ASN A 876 -8.76 62.27 71.36
N SER A 877 -8.90 62.72 70.10
CA SER A 877 -9.28 64.10 69.79
C SER A 877 -10.68 64.41 70.29
N SER A 878 -11.66 63.53 70.01
CA SER A 878 -13.04 63.68 70.48
C SER A 878 -13.14 63.71 72.00
N PHE A 879 -12.45 62.83 72.72
CA PHE A 879 -12.41 62.87 74.18
C PHE A 879 -11.76 64.15 74.73
N LYS A 880 -10.72 64.69 74.06
CA LYS A 880 -10.12 65.98 74.46
C LYS A 880 -11.11 67.12 74.26
N GLN A 881 -11.77 67.19 73.11
CA GLN A 881 -12.80 68.20 72.82
C GLN A 881 -13.94 68.13 73.85
N ALA A 882 -14.40 66.92 74.19
CA ALA A 882 -15.42 66.71 75.22
C ALA A 882 -14.97 67.25 76.59
N LEU A 883 -13.70 67.07 76.97
CA LEU A 883 -13.14 67.57 78.23
C LEU A 883 -12.90 69.08 78.23
N GLU A 884 -12.59 69.67 77.07
CA GLU A 884 -12.39 71.11 76.86
C GLU A 884 -13.72 71.89 76.94
N ALA A 885 -14.84 71.27 76.57
CA ALA A 885 -16.18 71.84 76.73
C ALA A 885 -16.59 72.03 78.21
N LEU A 886 -15.89 71.40 79.16
CA LEU A 886 -16.21 71.44 80.59
C LEU A 886 -15.45 72.55 81.34
N PRO A 887 -16.10 73.28 82.28
CA PRO A 887 -15.42 74.23 83.15
C PRO A 887 -14.24 73.64 83.94
N GLN A 888 -13.16 74.40 84.12
CA GLN A 888 -11.97 73.93 84.85
C GLN A 888 -12.25 73.70 86.33
N LEU A 889 -11.70 72.61 86.88
CA LEU A 889 -11.81 72.30 88.31
C LEU A 889 -10.88 73.21 89.13
N SER A 890 -11.46 74.12 89.92
CA SER A 890 -10.72 75.11 90.70
C SER A 890 -10.26 74.62 92.09
N SER A 891 -10.78 73.49 92.58
CA SER A 891 -10.52 72.97 93.95
C SER A 891 -9.71 71.67 93.93
N GLY A 892 -8.65 71.59 94.75
CA GLY A 892 -7.89 70.35 94.96
C GLY A 892 -8.72 69.22 95.60
N GLY A 893 -9.82 69.56 96.30
CA GLY A 893 -10.76 68.57 96.84
C GLY A 893 -11.58 67.88 95.75
N ASP A 894 -11.95 68.59 94.69
CA ASP A 894 -12.73 68.03 93.57
C ASP A 894 -11.91 67.03 92.76
N LYS A 895 -10.60 67.27 92.63
CA LYS A 895 -9.66 66.33 92.00
C LYS A 895 -9.51 65.03 92.80
N LYS A 896 -9.43 65.12 94.13
CA LYS A 896 -9.38 63.93 95.00
C LYS A 896 -10.68 63.13 94.94
N LEU A 897 -11.83 63.80 95.00
CA LEU A 897 -13.14 63.15 94.87
C LEU A 897 -13.30 62.44 93.52
N LEU A 898 -12.83 63.07 92.42
CA LEU A 898 -12.82 62.44 91.09
C LEU A 898 -11.99 61.16 91.05
N GLU A 899 -10.78 61.16 91.63
CA GLU A 899 -9.90 59.99 91.69
C GLU A 899 -10.51 58.86 92.55
N GLU A 900 -11.10 59.19 93.71
CA GLU A 900 -11.79 58.22 94.58
C GLU A 900 -12.97 57.55 93.86
N LEU A 901 -13.79 58.33 93.16
CA LEU A 901 -14.94 57.82 92.40
C LEU A 901 -14.51 56.98 91.18
N LEU A 902 -13.44 57.36 90.49
CA LEU A 902 -12.86 56.55 89.40
C LEU A 902 -12.31 55.22 89.90
N ASN A 903 -11.62 55.20 91.04
CA ASN A 903 -11.13 53.97 91.66
C ASN A 903 -12.28 53.07 92.13
N THR A 904 -13.35 53.67 92.67
CA THR A 904 -14.58 52.95 93.03
C THR A 904 -15.25 52.34 91.80
N PHE A 905 -15.33 53.07 90.69
CA PHE A 905 -15.81 52.55 89.42
C PHE A 905 -14.97 51.37 88.92
N LYS A 906 -13.64 51.54 88.84
CA LYS A 906 -12.70 50.51 88.37
C LYS A 906 -12.76 49.23 89.21
N SER A 907 -12.90 49.35 90.53
CA SER A 907 -13.07 48.18 91.42
C SER A 907 -14.44 47.52 91.27
N SER A 908 -15.52 48.31 91.13
CA SER A 908 -16.89 47.78 90.97
C SER A 908 -17.11 47.04 89.65
N MET A 909 -16.43 47.44 88.57
CA MET A 909 -16.54 46.84 87.24
C MET A 909 -15.26 46.09 86.82
N GLN A 910 -14.44 45.65 87.78
CA GLN A 910 -13.12 45.08 87.50
C GLN A 910 -13.19 43.89 86.51
N LEU A 911 -14.13 42.96 86.71
CA LEU A 911 -14.29 41.78 85.87
C LEU A 911 -14.64 42.16 84.42
N GLN A 912 -15.59 43.09 84.26
CA GLN A 912 -16.04 43.59 82.97
C GLN A 912 -14.91 44.31 82.22
N LEU A 913 -14.17 45.19 82.91
CA LEU A 913 -13.09 45.96 82.29
C LEU A 913 -11.86 45.11 81.94
N THR A 914 -11.71 43.93 82.54
CA THR A 914 -10.59 43.02 82.26
C THR A 914 -10.64 42.48 80.83
N CYS A 915 -11.83 42.40 80.19
CA CYS A 915 -11.93 41.87 78.82
C CYS A 915 -11.24 42.76 77.78
N PHE A 916 -11.09 44.06 78.04
CA PHE A 916 -10.40 45.01 77.15
C PHE A 916 -8.88 45.00 77.34
N GLN A 917 -8.37 44.29 78.35
CA GLN A 917 -6.93 44.19 78.60
C GLN A 917 -6.32 43.11 77.71
N VAL A 918 -5.26 43.45 77.00
CA VAL A 918 -4.51 42.47 76.18
C VAL A 918 -3.90 41.43 77.12
N ALA A 919 -4.20 40.15 76.89
CA ALA A 919 -3.48 39.06 77.55
C ALA A 919 -1.99 39.25 77.28
N SER A 920 -1.22 39.50 78.33
CA SER A 920 0.24 39.63 78.22
C SER A 920 0.74 38.35 77.58
N SER A 921 1.25 38.43 76.35
CA SER A 921 1.87 37.30 75.69
C SER A 921 3.11 36.92 76.49
N THR A 922 2.96 35.98 77.42
CA THR A 922 4.08 35.16 77.85
C THR A 922 4.55 34.42 76.61
N MET A 923 5.56 34.98 75.94
CA MET A 923 6.38 34.25 74.98
C MET A 923 6.95 33.05 75.73
N VAL A 924 6.30 31.90 75.59
CA VAL A 924 6.94 30.63 75.85
C VAL A 924 7.97 30.47 74.74
N LYS A 925 9.24 30.64 75.09
CA LYS A 925 10.35 30.22 74.25
C LYS A 925 10.22 28.71 74.02
N THR A 926 9.97 28.31 72.79
CA THR A 926 10.43 27.04 72.21
C THR A 926 10.99 27.32 70.84
#